data_AF-A0A3D2YXH5-F1
#
_entry.id   AF-A0A3D2YXH5-F1
#
_cell.length_a   1.000
_cell.length_b   1.000
_cell.length_c   1.000
_cell.angle_alpha   90.00
_cell.angle_beta   90.00
_cell.angle_gamma   90.00
#
_symmetry.space_group_name_H-M   'P 1'
#
loop_
_entity.id
_entity.type
_entity.pdbx_description
1 polymer ?
#
loop_
_entity_poly.entity_id
_entity_poly.type
_entity_poly.pdbx_seq_one_letter_code
_entity_poly.pdbx_strand_id
1 'polypeptide(L)'
;MNVKEQLPNQKGSPMRRTFLPTLFLTLLLTDHALGAGLESGFFNPYVSTGVRIAPETITPALRKWYLPQTLYDLYGWKNWEYTNYSRDNYQRYTDIELQGQRFYDIYGNYITRGWQVYNWTQEHPAEFGSGISKSIEFGSWFDRILISSASRGQFAMSLTIGEMLRTTLTPMTFSKPLFDGVQWDMSWDKYDMTILASRASAPSTVNSFRGLPPSTRTTFTNLMGFRGTAQVGDFVNVGATYVNAGHWSSSLDANNNSLKGMLSGRLNTGNVQRLLVRLSDDSPADGVGGAVLFLERVYIDGIQHPEIRPLVDGGVRRGGRLEANGGNVITLIYDIERDFLPGFDDEITDFREIRKVEIELVLANDYAIDIASNVQTNDTGEPVFLPIETARGNIQDGSNQRVVRFTYGIPSANEIAGLTIDVTDLFGGLNVRGEYDVNRRFSRFPNQNILKNQALGQKNSEAYFATASHTVYPWFGYGEIFSMDPEYNTSMFIPDQRGFVDYENEAMYLFEMVDDNDDQDRFPDWSRRFTGGGSSNQAARTRTADLAVFPGYDENNDLESDFNQNDNGQPDYVEPFIRYNVDPLEFLYGSDMNNNTVIDRFENDREADYPYKRDHRGYNVYGGVEIQPGSRLMVGRMRERLLSDDRRSKSLYGMLTLRDEVPKHELSWQLYNNLRSVKD
;
A
#
# COMPACT_ATOMS: atom_id res chain seq x y z
N MET A 1 -8.46 -66.95 21.68
CA MET A 1 -8.73 -67.57 23.00
C MET A 1 -10.23 -67.79 23.08
N ASN A 2 -10.65 -69.06 23.02
CA ASN A 2 -11.90 -69.65 23.52
C ASN A 2 -13.20 -68.81 23.57
N VAL A 3 -14.27 -69.20 22.85
CA VAL A 3 -15.38 -70.09 23.31
C VAL A 3 -16.66 -69.23 23.35
N LYS A 4 -17.87 -69.61 22.92
CA LYS A 4 -18.48 -70.81 22.31
C LYS A 4 -19.96 -70.46 22.02
N GLU A 5 -20.52 -71.12 21.00
CA GLU A 5 -21.82 -71.83 20.96
C GLU A 5 -23.14 -71.02 21.13
N GLN A 6 -24.27 -71.33 20.47
CA GLN A 6 -24.67 -72.50 19.68
C GLN A 6 -25.93 -72.16 18.84
N LEU A 7 -25.83 -72.48 17.55
CA LEU A 7 -26.78 -73.16 16.63
C LEU A 7 -27.95 -73.96 17.27
N PRO A 8 -28.87 -74.62 16.49
CA PRO A 8 -29.52 -74.30 15.20
C PRO A 8 -30.99 -74.81 15.07
N ASN A 9 -31.57 -74.66 13.86
CA ASN A 9 -32.40 -75.65 13.13
C ASN A 9 -33.77 -76.07 13.69
N GLN A 10 -34.73 -76.55 12.89
CA GLN A 10 -35.12 -76.51 11.47
C GLN A 10 -36.25 -77.55 11.37
N LYS A 11 -37.24 -77.27 10.52
CA LYS A 11 -37.96 -78.24 9.66
C LYS A 11 -38.93 -79.24 10.29
N GLY A 12 -40.11 -79.30 9.66
CA GLY A 12 -40.74 -80.59 9.33
C GLY A 12 -42.26 -80.57 9.12
N SER A 13 -42.70 -80.29 7.89
CA SER A 13 -44.05 -80.63 7.34
C SER A 13 -44.28 -82.16 7.28
N PRO A 14 -45.53 -82.69 7.20
CA PRO A 14 -46.21 -82.96 5.88
C PRO A 14 -47.78 -82.95 5.88
N MET A 15 -48.46 -82.57 4.75
CA MET A 15 -49.40 -83.34 3.87
C MET A 15 -50.54 -84.21 4.54
N ARG A 16 -51.83 -84.33 4.14
CA ARG A 16 -52.60 -84.13 2.87
C ARG A 16 -54.14 -84.47 3.06
N ARG A 17 -55.04 -83.90 2.21
CA ARG A 17 -56.43 -84.34 1.75
C ARG A 17 -57.66 -84.13 2.68
N THR A 18 -58.92 -83.75 2.30
CA THR A 18 -59.67 -83.27 1.09
C THR A 18 -61.15 -82.91 1.50
N PHE A 19 -61.85 -82.04 0.70
CA PHE A 19 -63.32 -81.81 0.51
C PHE A 19 -64.04 -80.55 1.11
N LEU A 20 -64.22 -79.54 0.22
CA LEU A 20 -65.33 -78.55 -0.04
C LEU A 20 -65.90 -77.61 1.05
N PRO A 21 -66.42 -76.41 0.68
CA PRO A 21 -65.72 -75.22 0.19
C PRO A 21 -65.98 -74.01 1.14
N THR A 22 -65.54 -72.81 0.75
CA THR A 22 -65.77 -71.51 1.43
C THR A 22 -64.70 -71.10 2.46
N LEU A 23 -63.81 -70.23 1.96
CA LEU A 23 -63.01 -69.22 2.64
C LEU A 23 -62.27 -69.65 3.92
N PHE A 24 -61.08 -70.22 3.71
CA PHE A 24 -60.19 -70.62 4.79
C PHE A 24 -59.25 -69.49 5.24
N LEU A 25 -59.08 -69.52 6.55
CA LEU A 25 -58.40 -68.66 7.49
C LEU A 25 -56.88 -68.97 7.53
N THR A 26 -56.07 -67.91 7.68
CA THR A 26 -54.81 -67.79 8.48
C THR A 26 -53.64 -68.77 8.29
N LEU A 27 -52.42 -68.22 8.12
CA LEU A 27 -51.41 -68.04 9.18
C LEU A 27 -50.08 -67.45 8.64
N LEU A 28 -49.53 -66.50 9.40
CA LEU A 28 -48.11 -66.13 9.64
C LEU A 28 -47.03 -66.21 8.54
N LEU A 29 -46.44 -65.03 8.28
CA LEU A 29 -45.03 -64.73 7.98
C LEU A 29 -44.34 -65.51 6.84
N THR A 30 -44.43 -64.92 5.65
CA THR A 30 -43.31 -64.76 4.71
C THR A 30 -43.43 -63.39 4.03
N ASP A 31 -42.60 -62.44 4.47
CA ASP A 31 -42.12 -61.36 3.60
C ASP A 31 -41.51 -61.95 2.33
N HIS A 32 -41.38 -61.12 1.30
CA HIS A 32 -40.65 -61.34 0.03
C HIS A 32 -41.44 -61.97 -1.12
N ALA A 33 -42.56 -61.33 -1.45
CA ALA A 33 -43.04 -61.23 -2.85
C ALA A 33 -44.05 -60.07 -3.02
N LEU A 34 -44.56 -59.53 -1.91
CA LEU A 34 -45.27 -58.26 -1.82
C LEU A 34 -44.27 -57.12 -1.61
N GLY A 35 -43.69 -56.58 -2.69
CA GLY A 35 -42.77 -55.44 -2.53
C GLY A 35 -42.11 -54.86 -3.79
N ALA A 36 -42.28 -55.45 -4.98
CA ALA A 36 -41.56 -55.00 -6.18
C ALA A 36 -42.46 -54.50 -7.33
N GLY A 37 -43.78 -54.51 -7.17
CA GLY A 37 -44.72 -54.20 -8.26
C GLY A 37 -45.61 -52.96 -8.05
N LEU A 38 -45.56 -52.33 -6.87
CA LEU A 38 -46.48 -51.23 -6.51
C LEU A 38 -45.79 -50.00 -5.90
N GLU A 39 -44.46 -49.99 -5.84
CA GLU A 39 -43.66 -48.91 -5.24
C GLU A 39 -42.82 -48.11 -6.27
N SER A 40 -43.08 -48.29 -7.57
CA SER A 40 -42.29 -47.66 -8.65
C SER A 40 -42.98 -46.46 -9.34
N GLY A 41 -44.13 -46.01 -8.84
CA GLY A 41 -44.93 -44.96 -9.48
C GLY A 41 -44.79 -43.55 -8.89
N PHE A 42 -44.19 -43.38 -7.71
CA PHE A 42 -44.29 -42.11 -6.96
C PHE A 42 -42.97 -41.52 -6.43
N PHE A 43 -41.84 -42.22 -6.51
CA PHE A 43 -40.55 -41.68 -6.07
C PHE A 43 -39.50 -41.70 -7.20
N ASN A 44 -39.28 -40.52 -7.76
CA ASN A 44 -38.04 -40.04 -8.40
C ASN A 44 -37.47 -40.81 -9.63
N PRO A 45 -37.90 -40.45 -10.85
CA PRO A 45 -37.48 -41.06 -12.13
C PRO A 45 -36.29 -40.32 -12.80
N TYR A 46 -35.14 -40.19 -12.14
CA TYR A 46 -34.01 -39.47 -12.76
C TYR A 46 -32.64 -39.96 -12.28
N VAL A 47 -32.07 -40.91 -13.01
CA VAL A 47 -30.61 -41.12 -13.09
C VAL A 47 -30.27 -41.60 -14.50
N SER A 48 -29.52 -40.81 -15.29
CA SER A 48 -28.78 -41.37 -16.43
C SER A 48 -27.48 -40.61 -16.70
N THR A 49 -26.38 -41.35 -16.79
CA THR A 49 -25.06 -40.86 -17.21
C THR A 49 -24.85 -41.13 -18.71
N GLY A 50 -24.86 -40.09 -19.55
CA GLY A 50 -24.36 -40.13 -20.95
C GLY A 50 -25.37 -39.76 -22.04
N VAL A 51 -24.92 -39.75 -23.31
CA VAL A 51 -25.66 -39.34 -24.53
C VAL A 51 -26.74 -40.36 -24.95
N ARG A 52 -27.49 -40.91 -23.99
CA ARG A 52 -28.66 -41.74 -24.24
C ARG A 52 -29.88 -40.95 -23.79
N ILE A 53 -30.88 -40.86 -24.67
CA ILE A 53 -32.20 -40.31 -24.35
C ILE A 53 -32.76 -41.14 -23.19
N ALA A 54 -32.92 -40.51 -22.01
CA ALA A 54 -33.46 -41.19 -20.83
C ALA A 54 -34.83 -41.80 -21.18
N PRO A 55 -35.10 -43.10 -20.89
CA PRO A 55 -36.38 -43.75 -21.21
C PRO A 55 -37.63 -43.01 -20.69
N GLU A 56 -37.41 -42.18 -19.68
CA GLU A 56 -38.34 -41.36 -18.90
C GLU A 56 -38.82 -40.14 -19.71
N THR A 57 -38.05 -39.71 -20.71
CA THR A 57 -38.49 -38.72 -21.72
C THR A 57 -39.40 -39.30 -22.80
N ILE A 58 -39.58 -40.63 -22.80
CA ILE A 58 -40.40 -41.38 -23.76
C ILE A 58 -41.70 -41.89 -23.10
N THR A 59 -41.90 -41.64 -21.79
CA THR A 59 -43.11 -42.04 -21.08
C THR A 59 -44.30 -41.19 -21.54
N PRO A 60 -45.42 -41.80 -22.01
CA PRO A 60 -46.59 -41.05 -22.49
C PRO A 60 -47.34 -40.45 -21.30
N ALA A 61 -46.90 -39.29 -20.84
CA ALA A 61 -47.60 -38.47 -19.85
C ALA A 61 -48.30 -37.30 -20.57
N LEU A 62 -49.58 -37.06 -20.25
CA LEU A 62 -50.30 -35.85 -20.67
C LEU A 62 -49.63 -34.57 -20.15
N ARG A 63 -48.93 -34.67 -19.00
CA ARG A 63 -48.19 -33.58 -18.35
C ARG A 63 -46.78 -33.50 -18.93
N LYS A 64 -46.50 -32.45 -19.69
CA LYS A 64 -45.17 -32.17 -20.25
C LYS A 64 -44.37 -31.29 -19.28
N TRP A 65 -43.26 -31.80 -18.78
CA TRP A 65 -42.31 -31.01 -18.00
C TRP A 65 -41.12 -30.63 -18.87
N TYR A 66 -40.96 -29.34 -19.12
CA TYR A 66 -39.81 -28.80 -19.82
C TYR A 66 -38.75 -28.41 -18.79
N LEU A 67 -38.07 -29.41 -18.24
CA LEU A 67 -36.92 -29.18 -17.37
C LEU A 67 -35.68 -29.74 -18.06
N PRO A 68 -34.64 -28.92 -18.31
CA PRO A 68 -33.35 -29.44 -18.74
C PRO A 68 -32.88 -30.52 -17.76
N GLN A 69 -32.51 -31.71 -18.27
CA GLN A 69 -32.06 -32.84 -17.44
C GLN A 69 -30.94 -32.44 -16.48
N THR A 70 -30.03 -31.60 -16.95
CA THR A 70 -28.95 -31.04 -16.13
C THR A 70 -29.44 -30.28 -14.90
N LEU A 71 -30.59 -29.60 -14.95
CA LEU A 71 -31.10 -28.86 -13.81
C LEU A 71 -31.70 -29.78 -12.74
N TYR A 72 -32.29 -30.88 -13.17
CA TYR A 72 -32.78 -31.91 -12.27
C TYR A 72 -31.62 -32.68 -11.63
N ASP A 73 -30.75 -33.24 -12.47
CA ASP A 73 -29.73 -34.21 -12.05
C ASP A 73 -28.63 -33.55 -11.21
N LEU A 74 -28.25 -32.31 -11.54
CA LEU A 74 -27.20 -31.61 -10.82
C LEU A 74 -27.73 -30.81 -9.63
N TYR A 75 -28.87 -30.12 -9.79
CA TYR A 75 -29.35 -29.17 -8.78
C TYR A 75 -30.59 -29.63 -8.03
N GLY A 76 -31.10 -30.83 -8.31
CA GLY A 76 -32.31 -31.37 -7.67
C GLY A 76 -33.57 -30.54 -7.94
N TRP A 77 -33.56 -29.71 -9.00
CA TRP A 77 -34.59 -28.70 -9.17
C TRP A 77 -35.93 -29.32 -9.59
N LYS A 78 -36.99 -29.05 -8.82
CA LYS A 78 -38.35 -29.53 -9.06
C LYS A 78 -39.30 -28.35 -9.18
N ASN A 79 -39.76 -28.07 -10.39
CA ASN A 79 -40.63 -26.92 -10.67
C ASN A 79 -42.06 -27.03 -10.09
N TRP A 80 -42.41 -28.15 -9.45
CA TRP A 80 -43.70 -28.38 -8.81
C TRP A 80 -43.66 -28.29 -7.29
N GLU A 81 -42.50 -28.07 -6.69
CA GLU A 81 -42.37 -27.95 -5.24
C GLU A 81 -42.91 -26.59 -4.77
N TYR A 82 -43.75 -26.63 -3.74
CA TYR A 82 -44.25 -25.44 -3.09
C TYR A 82 -43.15 -24.87 -2.18
N THR A 83 -42.75 -23.62 -2.43
CA THR A 83 -41.75 -22.92 -1.60
C THR A 83 -42.45 -22.02 -0.59
N ASN A 84 -42.13 -22.18 0.70
CA ASN A 84 -42.60 -21.28 1.76
C ASN A 84 -41.42 -20.88 2.65
N TYR A 85 -40.84 -19.72 2.33
CA TYR A 85 -39.68 -19.19 3.04
C TYR A 85 -39.98 -18.64 4.45
N SER A 86 -41.25 -18.69 4.89
CA SER A 86 -41.65 -18.39 6.25
C SER A 86 -41.63 -19.61 7.17
N ARG A 87 -41.65 -20.84 6.61
CA ARG A 87 -41.58 -22.09 7.38
C ARG A 87 -40.25 -22.79 7.21
N ASP A 88 -39.75 -22.79 5.98
CA ASP A 88 -38.43 -23.31 5.64
C ASP A 88 -37.51 -22.12 5.34
N ASN A 89 -36.24 -22.20 5.72
CA ASN A 89 -35.30 -21.14 5.35
C ASN A 89 -35.15 -21.09 3.83
N TYR A 90 -34.92 -19.89 3.27
CA TYR A 90 -34.59 -19.76 1.85
C TYR A 90 -33.37 -20.61 1.51
N GLN A 91 -33.57 -21.57 0.61
CA GLN A 91 -32.49 -22.36 0.03
C GLN A 91 -32.15 -21.81 -1.35
N ARG A 92 -30.85 -21.68 -1.63
CA ARG A 92 -30.35 -21.20 -2.92
C ARG A 92 -30.81 -22.14 -4.04
N TYR A 93 -31.00 -21.58 -5.23
CA TYR A 93 -31.38 -22.35 -6.43
C TYR A 93 -30.41 -23.49 -6.78
N THR A 94 -29.14 -23.39 -6.36
CA THR A 94 -28.08 -24.38 -6.61
C THR A 94 -27.15 -24.41 -5.42
N ASP A 95 -26.56 -25.57 -5.13
CA ASP A 95 -25.46 -25.66 -4.18
C ASP A 95 -24.28 -24.80 -4.67
N ILE A 96 -23.60 -24.16 -3.74
CA ILE A 96 -22.43 -23.31 -3.97
C ILE A 96 -21.32 -24.12 -4.66
N GLU A 97 -21.12 -25.38 -4.25
CA GLU A 97 -20.12 -26.28 -4.82
C GLU A 97 -20.37 -26.61 -6.29
N LEU A 98 -21.61 -26.43 -6.75
CA LEU A 98 -22.03 -26.68 -8.12
C LEU A 98 -22.01 -25.43 -9.00
N GLN A 99 -21.52 -24.29 -8.52
CA GLN A 99 -21.39 -23.08 -9.33
C GLN A 99 -20.06 -23.04 -10.10
N GLY A 100 -20.00 -22.27 -11.19
CA GLY A 100 -18.80 -22.18 -12.02
C GLY A 100 -18.84 -22.92 -13.36
N GLN A 101 -17.83 -22.65 -14.17
CA GLN A 101 -17.55 -23.31 -15.44
C GLN A 101 -16.75 -24.59 -15.20
N ARG A 102 -16.94 -25.59 -16.05
CA ARG A 102 -16.13 -26.81 -16.02
C ARG A 102 -14.84 -26.59 -16.79
N PHE A 103 -13.72 -26.93 -16.17
CA PHE A 103 -12.40 -26.92 -16.75
C PHE A 103 -12.01 -28.33 -17.17
N TYR A 104 -11.43 -28.43 -18.36
CA TYR A 104 -11.01 -29.68 -18.96
C TYR A 104 -9.53 -29.59 -19.32
N ASP A 105 -8.82 -30.71 -19.29
CA ASP A 105 -7.45 -30.79 -19.80
C ASP A 105 -7.43 -30.74 -21.33
N ILE A 106 -6.24 -30.73 -21.92
CA ILE A 106 -6.05 -30.72 -23.38
C ILE A 106 -6.62 -31.97 -24.08
N TYR A 107 -6.93 -33.03 -23.34
CA TYR A 107 -7.51 -34.28 -23.84
C TYR A 107 -9.04 -34.34 -23.63
N GLY A 108 -9.64 -33.29 -23.06
CA GLY A 108 -11.07 -33.22 -22.77
C GLY A 108 -11.49 -33.94 -21.49
N ASN A 109 -10.56 -34.36 -20.63
CA ASN A 109 -10.90 -34.91 -19.32
C ASN A 109 -11.26 -33.78 -18.37
N TYR A 110 -12.31 -33.99 -17.58
CA TYR A 110 -12.75 -33.03 -16.57
C TYR A 110 -11.69 -32.90 -15.46
N ILE A 111 -11.21 -31.66 -15.24
CA ILE A 111 -10.26 -31.34 -14.16
C ILE A 111 -11.03 -30.88 -12.92
N THR A 112 -11.81 -29.81 -13.07
CA THR A 112 -12.48 -29.14 -11.95
C THR A 112 -13.62 -28.26 -12.44
N ARG A 113 -14.39 -27.69 -11.52
CA ARG A 113 -15.42 -26.70 -11.79
C ARG A 113 -15.23 -25.50 -10.87
N GLY A 114 -15.34 -24.30 -11.44
CA GLY A 114 -15.19 -23.06 -10.68
C GLY A 114 -15.16 -21.83 -11.58
N TRP A 115 -14.67 -20.73 -11.04
CA TRP A 115 -14.41 -19.50 -11.79
C TRP A 115 -12.93 -19.16 -11.71
N GLN A 116 -12.37 -18.61 -12.79
CA GLN A 116 -11.10 -17.90 -12.69
C GLN A 116 -11.38 -16.53 -12.07
N VAL A 117 -11.09 -16.39 -10.77
CA VAL A 117 -11.43 -15.20 -9.98
C VAL A 117 -10.40 -14.09 -10.14
N TYR A 118 -9.13 -14.46 -10.15
CA TYR A 118 -7.99 -13.56 -10.33
C TYR A 118 -6.98 -14.21 -11.27
N ASN A 119 -6.36 -13.41 -12.13
CA ASN A 119 -5.23 -13.83 -12.95
C ASN A 119 -4.28 -12.66 -13.16
N TRP A 120 -2.99 -12.90 -12.95
CA TRP A 120 -1.92 -11.95 -13.25
C TRP A 120 -0.86 -12.68 -14.07
N THR A 121 -0.73 -12.28 -15.32
CA THR A 121 0.24 -12.83 -16.28
C THR A 121 1.26 -11.78 -16.68
N GLN A 122 2.49 -12.23 -16.91
CA GLN A 122 3.59 -11.43 -17.43
C GLN A 122 4.23 -12.19 -18.59
N GLU A 123 3.95 -11.75 -19.81
CA GLU A 123 4.49 -12.31 -21.05
C GLU A 123 5.60 -11.41 -21.58
N HIS A 124 6.80 -11.97 -21.78
CA HIS A 124 7.98 -11.26 -22.27
C HIS A 124 8.69 -12.08 -23.35
N PRO A 125 9.18 -11.45 -24.44
CA PRO A 125 8.83 -10.11 -24.90
C PRO A 125 7.46 -10.10 -25.61
N ALA A 126 6.55 -9.22 -25.19
CA ALA A 126 5.26 -9.00 -25.82
C ALA A 126 4.74 -7.57 -25.57
N GLU A 127 4.19 -6.93 -26.61
CA GLU A 127 3.34 -5.75 -26.41
C GLU A 127 2.09 -6.15 -25.62
N PHE A 128 1.68 -5.30 -24.67
CA PHE A 128 0.56 -5.59 -23.77
C PHE A 128 0.71 -6.90 -22.97
N GLY A 129 1.95 -7.34 -22.74
CA GLY A 129 2.27 -8.63 -22.11
C GLY A 129 2.00 -8.70 -20.61
N SER A 130 1.84 -7.57 -19.92
CA SER A 130 1.39 -7.56 -18.53
C SER A 130 -0.12 -7.56 -18.46
N GLY A 131 -0.76 -8.67 -18.09
CA GLY A 131 -2.21 -8.80 -18.01
C GLY A 131 -2.70 -9.05 -16.58
N ILE A 132 -3.68 -8.26 -16.11
CA ILE A 132 -4.39 -8.55 -14.85
C ILE A 132 -5.89 -8.58 -15.09
N SER A 133 -6.55 -9.67 -14.72
CA SER A 133 -8.01 -9.78 -14.73
C SER A 133 -8.55 -10.11 -13.35
N LYS A 134 -9.52 -9.31 -12.88
CA LYS A 134 -10.32 -9.58 -11.69
C LYS A 134 -11.74 -9.88 -12.16
N SER A 135 -12.25 -11.08 -11.90
CA SER A 135 -13.58 -11.48 -12.37
C SER A 135 -14.69 -10.76 -11.61
N ILE A 136 -15.93 -10.82 -12.12
CA ILE A 136 -17.07 -10.26 -11.39
C ILE A 136 -17.29 -10.95 -10.04
N GLU A 137 -16.97 -12.24 -9.94
CA GLU A 137 -17.04 -13.02 -8.69
C GLU A 137 -16.05 -12.51 -7.65
N PHE A 138 -14.88 -12.02 -8.07
CA PHE A 138 -13.93 -11.41 -7.14
C PHE A 138 -14.59 -10.26 -6.38
N GLY A 139 -15.31 -9.37 -7.07
CA GLY A 139 -15.96 -8.23 -6.43
C GLY A 139 -17.33 -8.50 -5.80
N SER A 140 -18.04 -9.54 -6.23
CA SER A 140 -19.42 -9.83 -5.75
C SER A 140 -19.50 -11.00 -4.77
N TRP A 141 -18.81 -12.10 -5.06
CA TRP A 141 -18.84 -13.31 -4.25
C TRP A 141 -17.81 -13.23 -3.11
N PHE A 142 -16.62 -12.75 -3.43
CA PHE A 142 -15.47 -12.70 -2.51
C PHE A 142 -15.28 -11.32 -1.88
N ASP A 143 -16.18 -10.37 -2.14
CA ASP A 143 -16.11 -9.00 -1.63
C ASP A 143 -14.71 -8.36 -1.78
N ARG A 144 -14.09 -8.59 -2.94
CA ARG A 144 -12.76 -8.08 -3.31
C ARG A 144 -11.61 -8.57 -2.44
N ILE A 145 -11.78 -9.69 -1.74
CA ILE A 145 -10.72 -10.35 -0.97
C ILE A 145 -10.76 -11.88 -1.16
N LEU A 146 -9.65 -12.45 -1.59
CA LEU A 146 -9.46 -13.88 -1.72
C LEU A 146 -8.34 -14.33 -0.79
N ILE A 147 -8.66 -15.20 0.17
CA ILE A 147 -7.68 -15.74 1.14
C ILE A 147 -7.57 -17.24 0.93
N SER A 148 -6.35 -17.72 0.77
CA SER A 148 -6.01 -19.14 0.76
C SER A 148 -4.97 -19.42 1.84
N SER A 149 -5.33 -20.23 2.84
CA SER A 149 -4.47 -20.53 3.98
C SER A 149 -4.14 -22.02 4.06
N ALA A 150 -2.93 -22.34 4.51
CA ALA A 150 -2.52 -23.70 4.83
C ALA A 150 -1.65 -23.71 6.09
N SER A 151 -1.78 -24.75 6.92
CA SER A 151 -0.93 -24.92 8.09
C SER A 151 -0.56 -26.38 8.30
N ARG A 152 0.65 -26.61 8.83
CA ARG A 152 1.15 -27.92 9.21
C ARG A 152 2.17 -27.79 10.34
N GLY A 153 1.81 -28.29 11.53
CA GLY A 153 2.66 -28.15 12.70
C GLY A 153 2.80 -26.68 13.10
N GLN A 154 4.03 -26.21 13.23
CA GLN A 154 4.34 -24.80 13.53
C GLN A 154 4.36 -23.90 12.30
N PHE A 155 4.29 -24.46 11.09
CA PHE A 155 4.27 -23.66 9.85
C PHE A 155 2.84 -23.29 9.49
N ALA A 156 2.58 -22.00 9.28
CA ALA A 156 1.34 -21.45 8.74
C ALA A 156 1.65 -20.53 7.55
N MET A 157 0.79 -20.53 6.54
CA MET A 157 0.84 -19.58 5.43
C MET A 157 -0.56 -19.08 5.08
N SER A 158 -0.63 -17.85 4.58
CA SER A 158 -1.84 -17.23 4.03
C SER A 158 -1.48 -16.43 2.79
N LEU A 159 -2.07 -16.78 1.65
CA LEU A 159 -2.03 -15.99 0.42
C LEU A 159 -3.33 -15.20 0.29
N THR A 160 -3.21 -13.88 0.37
CA THR A 160 -4.32 -12.93 0.29
C THR A 160 -4.20 -12.10 -0.98
N ILE A 161 -5.26 -12.00 -1.76
CA ILE A 161 -5.37 -11.12 -2.93
C ILE A 161 -6.54 -10.19 -2.70
N GLY A 162 -6.33 -8.88 -2.75
CA GLY A 162 -7.38 -7.91 -2.43
C GLY A 162 -7.19 -6.55 -3.09
N GLU A 163 -8.25 -5.74 -3.11
CA GLU A 163 -8.21 -4.33 -3.57
C GLU A 163 -8.02 -3.32 -2.43
N MET A 164 -8.16 -3.76 -1.17
CA MET A 164 -8.31 -2.92 0.02
C MET A 164 -7.73 -3.62 1.26
N LEU A 165 -6.49 -4.07 1.15
CA LEU A 165 -5.80 -4.75 2.25
C LEU A 165 -5.14 -3.71 3.16
N ARG A 166 -5.49 -3.69 4.45
CA ARG A 166 -4.71 -2.95 5.45
C ARG A 166 -3.39 -3.68 5.64
N THR A 167 -2.31 -3.07 5.19
CA THR A 167 -0.99 -3.71 5.17
C THR A 167 0.07 -2.72 5.65
N THR A 168 0.81 -3.13 6.69
CA THR A 168 2.01 -2.42 7.16
C THR A 168 3.17 -3.40 7.23
N LEU A 169 4.28 -3.08 6.59
CA LEU A 169 5.55 -3.75 6.84
C LEU A 169 6.29 -3.02 7.97
N THR A 170 6.48 -1.71 7.81
CA THR A 170 6.94 -0.78 8.85
C THR A 170 6.38 0.61 8.55
N PRO A 171 6.29 1.52 9.55
CA PRO A 171 5.80 2.87 9.31
C PRO A 171 6.69 3.67 8.35
N MET A 172 7.99 3.39 8.26
CA MET A 172 8.89 4.15 7.37
C MET A 172 9.07 3.52 5.97
N THR A 173 8.70 2.25 5.74
CA THR A 173 8.89 1.59 4.43
C THR A 173 7.61 1.35 3.64
N PHE A 174 6.54 0.85 4.28
CA PHE A 174 5.27 0.55 3.62
C PHE A 174 4.14 0.45 4.65
N SER A 175 3.17 1.34 4.54
CA SER A 175 1.95 1.36 5.35
C SER A 175 0.80 1.89 4.49
N LYS A 176 -0.15 1.03 4.14
CA LYS A 176 -1.33 1.42 3.37
C LYS A 176 -2.60 0.91 4.08
N PRO A 177 -3.64 1.74 4.23
CA PRO A 177 -4.97 1.27 4.62
C PRO A 177 -5.66 0.46 3.52
N LEU A 178 -5.37 0.77 2.25
CA LEU A 178 -6.03 0.17 1.07
C LEU A 178 -5.02 -0.35 0.04
N PHE A 179 -4.21 -1.33 0.40
CA PHE A 179 -3.32 -1.99 -0.56
C PHE A 179 -4.10 -2.85 -1.56
N ASP A 180 -3.93 -2.58 -2.86
CA ASP A 180 -4.43 -3.40 -3.97
C ASP A 180 -3.30 -4.26 -4.53
N GLY A 181 -3.39 -5.57 -4.31
CA GLY A 181 -2.37 -6.51 -4.74
C GLY A 181 -2.47 -7.87 -4.08
N VAL A 182 -1.30 -8.52 -4.01
CA VAL A 182 -1.09 -9.83 -3.42
C VAL A 182 -0.23 -9.66 -2.16
N GLN A 183 -0.67 -10.24 -1.05
CA GLN A 183 0.07 -10.39 0.19
C GLN A 183 0.21 -11.87 0.51
N TRP A 184 1.44 -12.33 0.76
CA TRP A 184 1.72 -13.71 1.13
C TRP A 184 2.44 -13.73 2.47
N ASP A 185 1.72 -14.16 3.49
CA ASP A 185 2.22 -14.28 4.86
C ASP A 185 2.60 -15.72 5.15
N MET A 186 3.68 -15.88 5.90
CA MET A 186 4.20 -17.14 6.38
C MET A 186 4.72 -16.95 7.80
N SER A 187 4.49 -17.94 8.65
CA SER A 187 4.98 -17.96 10.02
C SER A 187 5.47 -19.36 10.36
N TRP A 188 6.64 -19.47 10.97
CA TRP A 188 7.17 -20.73 11.48
C TRP A 188 8.09 -20.54 12.68
N ASP A 189 7.78 -21.23 13.78
CA ASP A 189 8.55 -21.25 15.03
C ASP A 189 8.87 -19.84 15.58
N LYS A 190 9.98 -19.25 15.14
CA LYS A 190 10.50 -17.93 15.55
C LYS A 190 10.57 -16.91 14.42
N TYR A 191 10.06 -17.26 13.24
CA TYR A 191 10.21 -16.46 12.03
C TYR A 191 8.85 -16.13 11.43
N ASP A 192 8.68 -14.87 11.06
CA ASP A 192 7.53 -14.40 10.29
C ASP A 192 8.04 -13.76 9.00
N MET A 193 7.33 -13.97 7.91
CA MET A 193 7.67 -13.46 6.59
C MET A 193 6.42 -13.02 5.84
N THR A 194 6.50 -11.84 5.25
CA THR A 194 5.45 -11.27 4.40
C THR A 194 6.07 -10.85 3.07
N ILE A 195 5.45 -11.25 1.95
CA ILE A 195 5.76 -10.77 0.61
C ILE A 195 4.56 -9.99 0.08
N LEU A 196 4.81 -8.83 -0.51
CA LEU A 196 3.82 -8.02 -1.21
C LEU A 196 4.16 -7.95 -2.71
N ALA A 197 3.14 -7.98 -3.56
CA ALA A 197 3.29 -7.76 -4.99
C ALA A 197 2.08 -7.03 -5.58
N SER A 198 2.31 -6.02 -6.40
CA SER A 198 1.23 -5.33 -7.13
C SER A 198 1.76 -4.72 -8.43
N ARG A 199 0.88 -4.52 -9.42
CA ARG A 199 1.15 -3.58 -10.52
C ARG A 199 0.62 -2.22 -10.14
N ALA A 200 1.40 -1.48 -9.34
CA ALA A 200 1.03 -0.19 -8.74
C ALA A 200 0.46 0.83 -9.75
N SER A 201 0.95 0.83 -10.99
CA SER A 201 0.46 1.77 -12.02
C SER A 201 -0.91 1.42 -12.60
N ALA A 202 -1.37 0.17 -12.45
CA ALA A 202 -2.64 -0.32 -12.94
C ALA A 202 -2.99 -1.70 -12.34
N PRO A 203 -3.44 -1.79 -11.07
CA PRO A 203 -3.73 -3.08 -10.43
C PRO A 203 -4.97 -3.79 -11.00
N SER A 204 -5.58 -3.24 -12.06
CA SER A 204 -6.83 -3.68 -12.68
C SER A 204 -8.03 -3.49 -11.78
N THR A 205 -9.21 -3.66 -12.37
CA THR A 205 -10.49 -3.35 -11.75
C THR A 205 -11.42 -4.52 -11.99
N VAL A 206 -12.33 -4.77 -11.06
CA VAL A 206 -13.32 -5.83 -11.19
C VAL A 206 -14.08 -5.73 -12.52
N ASN A 207 -14.06 -6.82 -13.29
CA ASN A 207 -14.77 -6.92 -14.55
C ASN A 207 -16.29 -6.82 -14.31
N SER A 208 -16.98 -5.95 -15.06
CA SER A 208 -18.43 -5.79 -14.96
C SER A 208 -19.22 -7.00 -15.48
N PHE A 209 -18.58 -7.84 -16.32
CA PHE A 209 -19.16 -9.07 -16.87
C PHE A 209 -18.11 -10.17 -16.98
N ARG A 210 -18.57 -11.42 -17.03
CA ARG A 210 -17.70 -12.59 -17.28
C ARG A 210 -17.09 -12.51 -18.69
N GLY A 211 -15.84 -12.95 -18.82
CA GLY A 211 -15.17 -13.08 -20.12
C GLY A 211 -14.60 -11.79 -20.71
N LEU A 212 -14.60 -10.69 -19.96
CA LEU A 212 -13.85 -9.49 -20.37
C LEU A 212 -12.34 -9.77 -20.38
N PRO A 213 -11.60 -9.22 -21.36
CA PRO A 213 -10.16 -9.41 -21.45
C PRO A 213 -9.43 -8.80 -20.24
N PRO A 214 -8.22 -9.30 -19.91
CA PRO A 214 -7.40 -8.71 -18.87
C PRO A 214 -7.05 -7.25 -19.17
N SER A 215 -6.85 -6.45 -18.12
CA SER A 215 -6.26 -5.12 -18.23
C SER A 215 -4.78 -5.26 -18.54
N THR A 216 -4.40 -4.93 -19.77
CA THR A 216 -3.04 -5.11 -20.26
C THR A 216 -2.21 -3.83 -20.28
N ARG A 217 -0.90 -3.97 -20.05
CA ARG A 217 0.07 -2.86 -20.10
C ARG A 217 1.38 -3.31 -20.75
N THR A 218 1.97 -2.44 -21.56
CA THR A 218 3.35 -2.61 -22.06
C THR A 218 4.36 -2.01 -21.09
N THR A 219 4.18 -0.74 -20.74
CA THR A 219 4.97 -0.04 -19.72
C THR A 219 4.15 0.10 -18.44
N PHE A 220 4.70 -0.32 -17.31
CA PHE A 220 3.98 -0.34 -16.03
C PHE A 220 4.94 -0.21 -14.85
N THR A 221 4.43 0.18 -13.68
CA THR A 221 5.19 0.13 -12.42
C THR A 221 4.76 -1.08 -11.63
N ASN A 222 5.72 -1.94 -11.30
CA ASN A 222 5.51 -3.02 -10.34
C ASN A 222 5.99 -2.60 -8.95
N LEU A 223 5.26 -3.00 -7.93
CA LEU A 223 5.63 -2.94 -6.52
C LEU A 223 5.99 -4.35 -6.04
N MET A 224 7.08 -4.46 -5.31
CA MET A 224 7.48 -5.65 -4.56
C MET A 224 7.81 -5.24 -3.14
N GLY A 225 7.25 -5.93 -2.15
CA GLY A 225 7.55 -5.74 -0.75
C GLY A 225 7.97 -7.04 -0.10
N PHE A 226 8.83 -6.96 0.89
CA PHE A 226 9.29 -8.08 1.70
C PHE A 226 9.50 -7.60 3.12
N ARG A 227 9.05 -8.38 4.10
CA ARG A 227 9.42 -8.27 5.49
C ARG A 227 9.73 -9.65 6.03
N GLY A 228 10.83 -9.78 6.75
CA GLY A 228 11.15 -10.97 7.53
C GLY A 228 11.49 -10.55 8.95
N THR A 229 10.98 -11.29 9.94
CA THR A 229 11.33 -11.09 11.34
C THR A 229 11.82 -12.40 11.96
N ALA A 230 12.67 -12.29 12.98
CA ALA A 230 13.25 -13.42 13.68
C ALA A 230 13.35 -13.11 15.17
N GLN A 231 12.72 -13.95 16.00
CA GLN A 231 12.86 -13.89 17.44
C GLN A 231 14.22 -14.48 17.88
N VAL A 232 15.03 -13.68 18.57
CA VAL A 232 16.33 -14.06 19.13
C VAL A 232 16.23 -14.08 20.65
N GLY A 233 16.30 -15.27 21.23
CA GLY A 233 15.99 -15.46 22.65
C GLY A 233 14.50 -15.26 22.93
N ASP A 234 14.16 -14.76 24.10
CA ASP A 234 12.78 -14.58 24.54
C ASP A 234 12.30 -13.12 24.47
N PHE A 235 13.24 -12.18 24.31
CA PHE A 235 13.01 -10.73 24.50
C PHE A 235 13.49 -9.86 23.33
N VAL A 236 14.11 -10.42 22.28
CA VAL A 236 14.53 -9.65 21.09
C VAL A 236 13.83 -10.18 19.85
N ASN A 237 13.28 -9.27 19.05
CA ASN A 237 12.85 -9.52 17.68
C ASN A 237 13.66 -8.61 16.74
N VAL A 238 14.26 -9.19 15.72
CA VAL A 238 14.95 -8.44 14.67
C VAL A 238 14.21 -8.61 13.36
N GLY A 239 14.15 -7.55 12.56
CA GLY A 239 13.47 -7.59 11.28
C GLY A 239 14.28 -6.94 10.17
N ALA A 240 14.05 -7.39 8.95
CA ALA A 240 14.53 -6.76 7.74
C ALA A 240 13.35 -6.51 6.81
N THR A 241 13.35 -5.35 6.16
CA THR A 241 12.29 -4.92 5.25
C THR A 241 12.91 -4.49 3.93
N TYR A 242 12.23 -4.75 2.82
CA TYR A 242 12.64 -4.31 1.49
C TYR A 242 11.40 -3.99 0.67
N VAL A 243 11.33 -2.79 0.10
CA VAL A 243 10.22 -2.33 -0.72
C VAL A 243 10.78 -1.69 -1.98
N ASN A 244 10.24 -2.04 -3.14
CA ASN A 244 10.66 -1.50 -4.43
C ASN A 244 9.44 -1.23 -5.30
N ALA A 245 9.35 -0.02 -5.84
CA ALA A 245 8.45 0.30 -6.94
C ALA A 245 9.27 0.77 -8.14
N GLY A 246 9.14 0.10 -9.29
CA GLY A 246 9.96 0.41 -10.47
C GLY A 246 9.25 0.19 -11.80
N HIS A 247 9.63 1.00 -12.80
CA HIS A 247 9.13 0.92 -14.16
C HIS A 247 9.70 -0.27 -14.92
N TRP A 248 8.82 -1.08 -15.48
CA TRP A 248 9.12 -2.32 -16.20
C TRP A 248 8.42 -2.28 -17.57
N SER A 249 8.95 -3.08 -18.49
CA SER A 249 8.43 -3.23 -19.84
C SER A 249 8.19 -4.68 -20.20
N SER A 250 7.00 -4.99 -20.75
CA SER A 250 6.73 -6.30 -21.33
C SER A 250 7.26 -6.45 -22.75
N SER A 251 7.46 -5.36 -23.50
CA SER A 251 7.93 -5.41 -24.89
C SER A 251 9.41 -5.80 -25.02
N LEU A 252 10.14 -5.81 -23.90
CA LEU A 252 11.53 -6.23 -23.81
C LEU A 252 11.62 -7.56 -23.05
N ASP A 253 12.71 -8.30 -23.31
CA ASP A 253 12.99 -9.54 -22.57
C ASP A 253 13.00 -9.26 -21.07
N ALA A 254 12.49 -10.20 -20.26
CA ALA A 254 12.39 -10.05 -18.81
C ALA A 254 13.73 -9.68 -18.15
N ASN A 255 14.85 -10.16 -18.71
CA ASN A 255 16.21 -9.88 -18.21
C ASN A 255 16.65 -8.41 -18.38
N ASN A 256 15.97 -7.62 -19.23
CA ASN A 256 16.24 -6.19 -19.36
C ASN A 256 15.50 -5.37 -18.30
N ASN A 257 14.47 -5.93 -17.65
CA ASN A 257 13.83 -5.32 -16.50
C ASN A 257 14.76 -5.39 -15.29
N SER A 258 14.73 -4.35 -14.46
CA SER A 258 15.60 -4.22 -13.30
C SER A 258 14.80 -3.65 -12.12
N LEU A 259 15.19 -4.01 -10.89
CA LEU A 259 14.68 -3.37 -9.67
C LEU A 259 15.03 -1.87 -9.63
N LYS A 260 16.06 -1.45 -10.39
CA LYS A 260 16.39 -0.01 -10.58
C LYS A 260 15.47 0.68 -11.60
N GLY A 261 14.51 -0.04 -12.14
CA GLY A 261 13.61 0.40 -13.20
C GLY A 261 14.30 0.63 -14.54
N MET A 262 13.46 0.85 -15.55
CA MET A 262 13.85 1.24 -16.90
C MET A 262 12.81 2.17 -17.53
N LEU A 263 13.20 2.91 -18.57
CA LEU A 263 12.26 3.71 -19.34
C LEU A 263 11.91 2.97 -20.62
N SER A 264 10.61 2.89 -20.92
CA SER A 264 10.11 2.31 -22.17
C SER A 264 8.87 3.03 -22.65
N GLY A 265 8.47 2.79 -23.90
CA GLY A 265 7.30 3.43 -24.48
C GLY A 265 7.43 4.96 -24.42
N ARG A 266 6.41 5.64 -23.92
CA ARG A 266 6.40 7.11 -23.83
C ARG A 266 7.40 7.69 -22.83
N LEU A 267 7.76 6.97 -21.77
CA LEU A 267 8.81 7.38 -20.84
C LEU A 267 10.20 7.47 -21.48
N ASN A 268 10.42 6.77 -22.59
CA ASN A 268 11.69 6.80 -23.35
C ASN A 268 11.51 7.38 -24.75
N THR A 269 10.44 8.11 -25.02
CA THR A 269 10.20 8.72 -26.34
C THR A 269 10.91 10.06 -26.43
N GLY A 270 11.51 10.36 -27.58
CA GLY A 270 12.28 11.59 -27.80
C GLY A 270 13.74 11.48 -27.36
N ASN A 271 14.43 12.61 -27.47
CA ASN A 271 15.81 12.80 -27.01
C ASN A 271 15.86 14.05 -26.15
N VAL A 272 16.82 14.12 -25.23
CA VAL A 272 17.06 15.33 -24.43
C VAL A 272 17.64 16.41 -25.34
N GLN A 273 16.79 17.36 -25.72
CA GLN A 273 17.15 18.51 -26.55
C GLN A 273 17.52 19.70 -25.69
N ARG A 274 16.80 19.89 -24.57
CA ARG A 274 17.04 20.99 -23.64
C ARG A 274 17.00 20.51 -22.20
N LEU A 275 17.93 21.02 -21.40
CA LEU A 275 17.95 20.86 -19.95
C LEU A 275 17.82 22.22 -19.29
N LEU A 276 16.96 22.30 -18.28
CA LEU A 276 16.76 23.48 -17.48
C LEU A 276 17.18 23.14 -16.06
N VAL A 277 18.15 23.86 -15.51
CA VAL A 277 18.57 23.73 -14.12
C VAL A 277 18.19 24.99 -13.38
N ARG A 278 17.39 24.84 -12.32
CA ARG A 278 16.92 25.92 -11.47
C ARG A 278 17.72 25.92 -10.18
N LEU A 279 18.25 27.07 -9.81
CA LEU A 279 18.90 27.32 -8.52
C LEU A 279 18.10 28.37 -7.77
N SER A 280 17.67 28.02 -6.57
CA SER A 280 16.94 28.90 -5.66
C SER A 280 17.54 28.86 -4.26
N ASP A 281 17.10 29.79 -3.43
CA ASP A 281 17.33 29.78 -1.99
C ASP A 281 16.49 28.66 -1.34
N ASP A 282 17.08 27.79 -0.51
CA ASP A 282 16.34 26.73 0.20
C ASP A 282 15.55 27.29 1.40
N SER A 283 16.04 28.40 1.98
CA SER A 283 15.41 29.13 3.08
C SER A 283 15.01 30.56 2.68
N PRO A 284 14.14 30.75 1.66
CA PRO A 284 13.90 32.06 1.05
C PRO A 284 13.25 33.09 1.99
N ALA A 285 12.76 32.67 3.16
CA ALA A 285 12.07 33.51 4.13
C ALA A 285 12.98 34.58 4.79
N ASP A 286 14.29 34.33 4.87
CA ASP A 286 15.23 35.31 5.44
C ASP A 286 15.67 36.40 4.44
N GLY A 287 15.47 36.14 3.14
CA GLY A 287 15.80 37.03 2.03
C GLY A 287 17.29 37.23 1.77
N VAL A 288 18.19 36.46 2.39
CA VAL A 288 19.65 36.68 2.34
C VAL A 288 20.43 35.37 2.29
N GLY A 289 21.51 35.35 1.51
CA GLY A 289 22.45 34.22 1.55
C GLY A 289 21.92 32.95 0.89
N GLY A 290 21.11 33.08 -0.16
CA GLY A 290 20.67 31.97 -0.99
C GLY A 290 21.74 31.51 -2.00
N ALA A 291 21.33 30.78 -3.03
CA ALA A 291 22.23 30.10 -3.96
C ALA A 291 23.26 31.02 -4.65
N VAL A 292 24.53 30.63 -4.59
CA VAL A 292 25.64 31.30 -5.27
C VAL A 292 26.30 30.38 -6.28
N LEU A 293 26.25 30.73 -7.57
CA LEU A 293 26.87 30.01 -8.66
C LEU A 293 28.19 30.66 -9.09
N PHE A 294 29.27 29.88 -9.09
CA PHE A 294 30.60 30.29 -9.52
C PHE A 294 30.98 29.78 -10.92
N LEU A 295 30.62 28.52 -11.20
CA LEU A 295 31.00 27.84 -12.43
C LEU A 295 29.96 26.79 -12.77
N GLU A 296 29.77 26.57 -14.06
CA GLU A 296 28.95 25.50 -14.60
C GLU A 296 29.75 24.75 -15.68
N ARG A 297 29.52 23.44 -15.81
CA ARG A 297 30.05 22.61 -16.89
C ARG A 297 29.05 21.52 -17.26
N VAL A 298 29.02 21.15 -18.54
CA VAL A 298 28.27 20.00 -19.05
C VAL A 298 29.23 18.89 -19.44
N TYR A 299 28.87 17.67 -19.09
CA TYR A 299 29.52 16.45 -19.57
C TYR A 299 28.53 15.60 -20.33
N ILE A 300 28.93 15.10 -21.50
CA ILE A 300 28.16 14.16 -22.32
C ILE A 300 28.99 12.90 -22.44
N ASP A 301 28.40 11.75 -22.09
CA ASP A 301 29.07 10.44 -22.10
C ASP A 301 30.44 10.41 -21.38
N GLY A 302 30.63 11.32 -20.42
CA GLY A 302 31.85 11.46 -19.60
C GLY A 302 32.85 12.52 -20.10
N ILE A 303 32.65 13.08 -21.29
CA ILE A 303 33.51 14.08 -21.92
C ILE A 303 32.94 15.47 -21.65
N GLN A 304 33.80 16.45 -21.38
CA GLN A 304 33.36 17.83 -21.13
C GLN A 304 33.08 18.56 -22.45
N HIS A 305 31.93 19.24 -22.54
CA HIS A 305 31.51 20.03 -23.70
C HIS A 305 31.45 21.53 -23.36
N PRO A 306 32.57 22.28 -23.49
CA PRO A 306 32.63 23.71 -23.18
C PRO A 306 31.91 24.63 -24.18
N GLU A 307 31.54 24.11 -25.35
CA GLU A 307 30.76 24.79 -26.38
C GLU A 307 29.28 24.91 -25.98
N ILE A 308 28.76 23.96 -25.19
CA ILE A 308 27.40 24.00 -24.66
C ILE A 308 27.36 24.96 -23.47
N ARG A 309 26.99 26.21 -23.74
CA ARG A 309 26.88 27.26 -22.71
C ARG A 309 25.42 27.53 -22.39
N PRO A 310 25.02 27.57 -21.11
CA PRO A 310 23.64 27.81 -20.76
C PRO A 310 23.26 29.26 -21.05
N LEU A 311 22.05 29.44 -21.56
CA LEU A 311 21.37 30.73 -21.42
C LEU A 311 20.99 30.88 -19.95
N VAL A 312 21.48 31.96 -19.33
CA VAL A 312 21.20 32.29 -17.94
C VAL A 312 20.01 33.24 -17.90
N ASP A 313 18.95 32.83 -17.21
CA ASP A 313 17.78 33.67 -16.90
C ASP A 313 17.67 33.87 -15.38
N GLY A 314 17.24 35.06 -14.97
CA GLY A 314 17.20 35.46 -13.55
C GLY A 314 18.56 35.59 -12.86
N GLY A 315 18.53 35.63 -11.54
CA GLY A 315 19.69 35.88 -10.67
C GLY A 315 20.27 37.29 -10.74
N VAL A 316 21.14 37.61 -9.78
CA VAL A 316 21.86 38.88 -9.69
C VAL A 316 23.35 38.64 -9.84
N ARG A 317 23.97 39.28 -10.83
CA ARG A 317 25.42 39.16 -11.06
C ARG A 317 26.19 40.13 -10.17
N ARG A 318 27.05 39.61 -9.29
CA ARG A 318 27.93 40.40 -8.40
C ARG A 318 29.33 39.81 -8.39
N GLY A 319 30.37 40.60 -8.59
CA GLY A 319 31.76 40.13 -8.43
C GLY A 319 32.18 38.92 -9.26
N GLY A 320 31.54 38.67 -10.41
CA GLY A 320 31.83 37.52 -11.28
C GLY A 320 31.08 36.23 -10.96
N ARG A 321 30.26 36.21 -9.90
CA ARG A 321 29.35 35.14 -9.50
C ARG A 321 27.90 35.54 -9.74
N LEU A 322 27.00 34.55 -9.75
CA LEU A 322 25.56 34.75 -9.89
C LEU A 322 24.87 34.33 -8.59
N GLU A 323 23.99 35.19 -8.06
CA GLU A 323 23.35 34.99 -6.76
C GLU A 323 21.82 34.95 -6.91
N ALA A 324 21.16 34.04 -6.19
CA ALA A 324 19.71 33.94 -6.04
C ALA A 324 19.36 33.95 -4.55
N ASN A 325 19.00 35.13 -4.02
CA ASN A 325 18.62 35.31 -2.62
C ASN A 325 17.11 35.50 -2.48
N GLY A 326 16.51 34.96 -1.41
CA GLY A 326 15.09 35.04 -1.15
C GLY A 326 14.28 34.41 -2.30
N GLY A 327 13.23 35.09 -2.76
CA GLY A 327 12.43 34.62 -3.90
C GLY A 327 13.09 34.72 -5.28
N ASN A 328 14.37 35.12 -5.38
CA ASN A 328 15.07 35.15 -6.66
C ASN A 328 15.50 33.74 -7.09
N VAL A 329 15.54 33.52 -8.40
CA VAL A 329 15.89 32.24 -9.00
C VAL A 329 16.88 32.45 -10.13
N ILE A 330 17.83 31.53 -10.29
CA ILE A 330 18.69 31.41 -11.47
C ILE A 330 18.21 30.20 -12.28
N THR A 331 17.93 30.38 -13.56
CA THR A 331 17.63 29.28 -14.48
C THR A 331 18.74 29.18 -15.52
N LEU A 332 19.42 28.04 -15.57
CA LEU A 332 20.41 27.68 -16.58
C LEU A 332 19.74 26.82 -17.65
N ILE A 333 19.68 27.32 -18.89
CA ILE A 333 19.02 26.64 -20.00
C ILE A 333 20.08 26.15 -20.99
N TYR A 334 20.33 24.85 -20.99
CA TYR A 334 21.26 24.18 -21.90
C TYR A 334 20.51 23.70 -23.15
N ASP A 335 20.95 24.13 -24.33
CA ASP A 335 20.38 23.73 -25.62
C ASP A 335 21.26 22.67 -26.30
N ILE A 336 21.11 21.42 -25.88
CA ILE A 336 21.94 20.29 -26.30
C ILE A 336 21.82 20.03 -27.81
N GLU A 337 20.61 20.11 -28.36
CA GLU A 337 20.39 19.87 -29.79
C GLU A 337 21.10 20.90 -30.68
N ARG A 338 21.11 22.17 -30.25
CA ARG A 338 21.72 23.26 -31.01
C ARG A 338 23.24 23.33 -30.83
N ASP A 339 23.70 23.17 -29.59
CA ASP A 339 25.07 23.54 -29.21
C ASP A 339 26.04 22.35 -29.23
N PHE A 340 25.57 21.10 -29.22
CA PHE A 340 26.43 19.92 -29.27
C PHE A 340 27.23 19.87 -30.58
N LEU A 341 28.57 19.82 -30.45
CA LEU A 341 29.48 19.61 -31.57
C LEU A 341 30.39 18.42 -31.25
N PRO A 342 30.40 17.36 -32.09
CA PRO A 342 31.22 16.19 -31.81
C PRO A 342 32.72 16.56 -31.84
N GLY A 343 33.40 16.30 -30.75
CA GLY A 343 34.83 16.46 -30.58
C GLY A 343 35.63 15.24 -31.06
N PHE A 344 36.96 15.32 -30.96
CA PHE A 344 37.84 14.20 -31.34
C PHE A 344 37.78 13.01 -30.38
N ASP A 345 37.44 13.28 -29.11
CA ASP A 345 37.35 12.26 -28.06
C ASP A 345 35.96 11.60 -28.00
N ASP A 346 34.96 12.15 -28.72
CA ASP A 346 33.60 11.64 -28.74
C ASP A 346 33.45 10.37 -29.58
N GLU A 347 32.72 9.39 -29.03
CA GLU A 347 32.31 8.19 -29.77
C GLU A 347 31.01 8.39 -30.55
N ILE A 348 30.35 9.54 -30.39
CA ILE A 348 29.05 9.88 -30.95
C ILE A 348 29.16 11.04 -31.94
N THR A 349 28.27 11.08 -32.93
CA THR A 349 28.30 12.12 -33.98
C THR A 349 27.09 13.04 -33.96
N ASP A 350 25.99 12.60 -33.35
CA ASP A 350 24.74 13.34 -33.21
C ASP A 350 24.28 13.28 -31.74
N PHE A 351 23.66 14.37 -31.25
CA PHE A 351 23.09 14.43 -29.90
C PHE A 351 22.06 13.32 -29.64
N ARG A 352 21.43 12.78 -30.70
CA ARG A 352 20.49 11.65 -30.64
C ARG A 352 21.16 10.34 -30.20
N GLU A 353 22.49 10.26 -30.17
CA GLU A 353 23.25 9.10 -29.75
C GLU A 353 23.71 9.19 -28.28
N ILE A 354 23.51 10.34 -27.63
CA ILE A 354 23.91 10.60 -26.24
C ILE A 354 23.32 9.56 -25.29
N ARG A 355 24.16 8.96 -24.45
CA ARG A 355 23.73 7.98 -23.45
C ARG A 355 23.54 8.58 -22.07
N LYS A 356 24.25 9.66 -21.77
CA LYS A 356 24.31 10.28 -20.45
C LYS A 356 24.65 11.76 -20.57
N VAL A 357 23.93 12.60 -19.82
CA VAL A 357 24.31 14.00 -19.58
C VAL A 357 24.50 14.22 -18.09
N GLU A 358 25.61 14.87 -17.73
CA GLU A 358 25.90 15.31 -16.36
C GLU A 358 26.13 16.80 -16.32
N ILE A 359 25.61 17.44 -15.28
CA ILE A 359 25.84 18.85 -15.00
C ILE A 359 26.73 18.93 -13.76
N GLU A 360 27.78 19.74 -13.85
CA GLU A 360 28.69 20.05 -12.76
C GLU A 360 28.58 21.55 -12.44
N LEU A 361 28.18 21.87 -11.22
CA LEU A 361 28.03 23.24 -10.73
C LEU A 361 28.99 23.46 -9.56
N VAL A 362 29.63 24.62 -9.51
CA VAL A 362 30.33 25.10 -8.31
C VAL A 362 29.39 26.03 -7.58
N LEU A 363 28.83 25.55 -6.47
CA LEU A 363 27.81 26.22 -5.68
C LEU A 363 28.33 26.52 -4.27
N ALA A 364 27.79 27.56 -3.65
CA ALA A 364 27.90 27.81 -2.22
C ALA A 364 26.59 28.40 -1.70
N ASN A 365 26.56 28.59 -0.39
CA ASN A 365 25.45 29.09 0.40
C ASN A 365 24.24 28.14 0.48
N ASP A 366 23.07 28.67 0.85
CA ASP A 366 21.83 27.93 0.99
C ASP A 366 21.13 27.79 -0.37
N TYR A 367 21.44 26.69 -1.06
CA TYR A 367 20.95 26.45 -2.41
C TYR A 367 20.01 25.26 -2.47
N ALA A 368 19.00 25.36 -3.33
CA ALA A 368 18.20 24.24 -3.82
C ALA A 368 18.39 24.12 -5.34
N ILE A 369 18.58 22.90 -5.82
CA ILE A 369 18.75 22.58 -7.25
C ILE A 369 17.54 21.78 -7.72
N ASP A 370 16.88 22.23 -8.77
CA ASP A 370 15.90 21.43 -9.52
C ASP A 370 16.32 21.28 -10.98
N ILE A 371 15.87 20.20 -11.62
CA ILE A 371 16.09 19.97 -13.06
C ILE A 371 14.81 19.64 -13.80
N ALA A 372 14.70 20.13 -15.04
CA ALA A 372 13.65 19.81 -15.99
C ALA A 372 14.24 19.56 -17.40
N SER A 373 13.44 18.96 -18.28
CA SER A 373 13.80 18.79 -19.69
C SER A 373 12.58 18.78 -20.60
N ASN A 374 12.82 18.79 -21.92
CA ASN A 374 11.76 18.62 -22.93
C ASN A 374 11.07 17.25 -22.95
N VAL A 375 11.54 16.27 -22.16
CA VAL A 375 10.95 14.92 -22.04
C VAL A 375 10.40 14.62 -20.63
N GLN A 376 10.52 15.59 -19.72
CA GLN A 376 9.96 15.55 -18.36
C GLN A 376 8.93 16.67 -18.24
N THR A 377 7.68 16.38 -18.60
CA THR A 377 6.66 17.42 -18.84
C THR A 377 5.35 17.16 -18.11
N ASN A 378 4.50 18.19 -18.04
CA ASN A 378 3.10 18.06 -17.69
C ASN A 378 2.24 17.65 -18.92
N ASP A 379 0.92 17.57 -18.75
CA ASP A 379 -0.02 17.20 -19.81
C ASP A 379 -0.08 18.18 -21.00
N THR A 380 0.28 19.45 -20.78
CA THR A 380 0.40 20.48 -21.82
C THR A 380 1.74 20.43 -22.58
N GLY A 381 2.71 19.65 -22.09
CA GLY A 381 4.05 19.53 -22.65
C GLY A 381 5.05 20.54 -22.11
N GLU A 382 4.72 21.28 -21.05
CA GLU A 382 5.64 22.18 -20.38
C GLU A 382 6.62 21.40 -19.47
N PRO A 383 7.92 21.73 -19.47
CA PRO A 383 8.89 21.08 -18.59
C PRO A 383 8.57 21.26 -17.11
N VAL A 384 8.58 20.17 -16.35
CA VAL A 384 8.34 20.17 -14.89
C VAL A 384 9.66 20.02 -14.15
N PHE A 385 9.90 20.85 -13.14
CA PHE A 385 11.11 20.78 -12.32
C PHE A 385 10.98 19.71 -11.23
N LEU A 386 12.01 18.86 -11.12
CA LEU A 386 12.12 17.87 -10.05
C LEU A 386 13.37 18.14 -9.19
N PRO A 387 13.27 17.96 -7.85
CA PRO A 387 14.36 18.27 -6.94
C PRO A 387 15.57 17.37 -7.14
N ILE A 388 16.74 18.01 -7.19
CA ILE A 388 18.04 17.36 -7.32
C ILE A 388 18.77 17.24 -5.99
N GLU A 389 19.05 18.36 -5.36
CA GLU A 389 19.86 18.41 -4.15
C GLU A 389 19.59 19.75 -3.46
N THR A 390 19.61 19.76 -2.14
CA THR A 390 19.61 20.98 -1.34
C THR A 390 20.88 21.10 -0.49
N ALA A 391 21.20 22.32 -0.09
CA ALA A 391 22.27 22.58 0.85
C ALA A 391 21.90 22.05 2.25
N ARG A 392 22.92 21.77 3.06
CA ARG A 392 22.72 21.39 4.47
C ARG A 392 22.89 22.61 5.36
N GLY A 393 21.79 23.04 5.96
CA GLY A 393 21.71 24.24 6.78
C GLY A 393 21.71 25.52 5.94
N ASN A 394 21.23 26.60 6.55
CA ASN A 394 21.16 27.93 5.94
C ASN A 394 22.52 28.65 6.02
N ILE A 395 23.45 28.27 5.14
CA ILE A 395 24.81 28.82 5.10
C ILE A 395 24.83 30.07 4.21
N GLN A 396 25.38 31.18 4.71
CA GLN A 396 25.30 32.48 4.01
C GLN A 396 26.68 33.07 3.66
N ASP A 397 27.76 32.50 4.18
CA ASP A 397 29.12 33.06 4.15
C ASP A 397 30.04 32.45 3.08
N GLY A 398 29.53 31.51 2.29
CA GLY A 398 30.26 30.79 1.24
C GLY A 398 31.17 29.68 1.76
N SER A 399 31.13 29.36 3.06
CA SER A 399 32.02 28.35 3.68
C SER A 399 31.79 26.93 3.15
N ASN A 400 30.62 26.64 2.59
CA ASN A 400 30.26 25.35 2.01
C ASN A 400 30.50 25.26 0.49
N GLN A 401 31.33 26.14 -0.10
CA GLN A 401 31.62 26.09 -1.54
C GLN A 401 32.08 24.70 -1.97
N ARG A 402 31.31 24.07 -2.87
CA ARG A 402 31.58 22.71 -3.33
C ARG A 402 31.21 22.50 -4.80
N VAL A 403 31.77 21.44 -5.37
CA VAL A 403 31.37 20.94 -6.69
C VAL A 403 30.19 20.00 -6.48
N VAL A 404 29.08 20.30 -7.14
CA VAL A 404 27.88 19.47 -7.20
C VAL A 404 27.77 18.91 -8.61
N ARG A 405 27.94 17.59 -8.75
CA ARG A 405 27.84 16.91 -10.05
C ARG A 405 26.73 15.87 -9.99
N PHE A 406 25.77 15.98 -10.91
CA PHE A 406 24.63 15.08 -10.98
C PHE A 406 24.33 14.66 -12.41
N THR A 407 23.81 13.44 -12.56
CA THR A 407 23.37 12.88 -13.84
C THR A 407 21.90 13.21 -14.06
N TYR A 408 21.55 13.75 -15.23
CA TYR A 408 20.15 13.93 -15.59
C TYR A 408 19.48 12.58 -15.89
N GLY A 409 18.26 12.39 -15.42
CA GLY A 409 17.44 11.24 -15.76
C GLY A 409 16.00 11.38 -15.24
N ILE A 410 15.10 10.64 -15.88
CA ILE A 410 13.71 10.51 -15.46
C ILE A 410 13.61 9.48 -14.33
N PRO A 411 12.82 9.71 -13.27
CA PRO A 411 12.59 8.72 -12.21
C PRO A 411 12.19 7.36 -12.77
N SER A 412 12.88 6.30 -12.34
CA SER A 412 12.69 4.94 -12.87
C SER A 412 12.33 3.92 -11.80
N ALA A 413 12.81 4.09 -10.58
CA ALA A 413 12.41 3.29 -9.43
C ALA A 413 12.68 3.99 -8.10
N ASN A 414 11.94 3.58 -7.08
CA ASN A 414 12.19 3.91 -5.69
C ASN A 414 12.33 2.61 -4.87
N GLU A 415 13.43 2.48 -4.13
CA GLU A 415 13.79 1.31 -3.32
C GLU A 415 14.04 1.75 -1.87
N ILE A 416 13.51 1.01 -0.91
CA ILE A 416 13.76 1.22 0.52
C ILE A 416 14.14 -0.11 1.15
N ALA A 417 15.28 -0.14 1.83
CA ALA A 417 15.72 -1.29 2.61
C ALA A 417 15.85 -0.87 4.07
N GLY A 418 15.26 -1.64 4.98
CA GLY A 418 15.13 -1.31 6.38
C GLY A 418 15.57 -2.44 7.31
N LEU A 419 16.04 -2.07 8.50
CA LEU A 419 16.31 -2.97 9.61
C LEU A 419 15.56 -2.51 10.84
N THR A 420 14.90 -3.43 11.53
CA THR A 420 14.19 -3.17 12.77
C THR A 420 14.74 -4.00 13.93
N ILE A 421 14.73 -3.42 15.12
CA ILE A 421 14.94 -4.14 16.37
C ILE A 421 13.80 -3.80 17.33
N ASP A 422 13.26 -4.81 17.98
CA ASP A 422 12.31 -4.69 19.08
C ASP A 422 12.83 -5.53 20.25
N VAL A 423 13.03 -4.90 21.39
CA VAL A 423 13.44 -5.52 22.65
C VAL A 423 12.31 -5.30 23.64
N THR A 424 11.79 -6.37 24.21
CA THR A 424 10.67 -6.32 25.16
C THR A 424 11.08 -6.84 26.53
N ASP A 425 10.74 -6.09 27.57
CA ASP A 425 10.91 -6.48 28.97
C ASP A 425 12.32 -6.96 29.37
N LEU A 426 13.36 -6.37 28.78
CA LEU A 426 14.74 -6.67 29.16
C LEU A 426 15.03 -6.11 30.56
N PHE A 427 15.74 -6.88 31.40
CA PHE A 427 16.05 -6.49 32.79
C PHE A 427 14.83 -6.10 33.66
N GLY A 428 13.63 -6.60 33.34
CA GLY A 428 12.42 -6.40 34.15
C GLY A 428 11.72 -5.05 33.93
N GLY A 429 11.78 -4.53 32.70
CA GLY A 429 10.97 -3.38 32.29
C GLY A 429 11.54 -2.52 31.16
N LEU A 430 12.71 -2.87 30.59
CA LEU A 430 13.34 -2.11 29.48
C LEU A 430 12.79 -2.58 28.14
N ASN A 431 12.19 -1.66 27.41
CA ASN A 431 11.74 -1.86 26.04
C ASN A 431 12.54 -0.95 25.12
N VAL A 432 12.98 -1.48 23.97
CA VAL A 432 13.70 -0.71 22.96
C VAL A 432 13.09 -1.01 21.60
N ARG A 433 12.77 0.01 20.82
CA ARG A 433 12.38 -0.14 19.43
C ARG A 433 13.29 0.71 18.56
N GLY A 434 13.71 0.20 17.42
CA GLY A 434 14.45 1.00 16.46
C GLY A 434 14.23 0.53 15.05
N GLU A 435 14.37 1.47 14.13
CA GLU A 435 14.27 1.25 12.70
C GLU A 435 15.31 2.12 12.00
N TYR A 436 15.99 1.55 11.00
CA TYR A 436 16.97 2.23 10.17
C TYR A 436 16.73 1.84 8.72
N ASP A 437 16.46 2.85 7.90
CA ASP A 437 16.07 2.71 6.50
C ASP A 437 17.04 3.46 5.59
N VAL A 438 17.36 2.82 4.47
CA VAL A 438 18.10 3.42 3.36
C VAL A 438 17.17 3.48 2.17
N ASN A 439 16.82 4.70 1.77
CA ASN A 439 16.07 4.99 0.57
C ASN A 439 17.03 5.22 -0.61
N ARG A 440 16.77 4.55 -1.74
CA ARG A 440 17.50 4.68 -3.00
C ARG A 440 16.54 5.02 -4.11
N ARG A 441 16.66 6.23 -4.65
CA ARG A 441 15.88 6.69 -5.79
C ARG A 441 16.72 6.57 -7.04
N PHE A 442 16.19 5.88 -8.04
CA PHE A 442 16.84 5.64 -9.32
C PHE A 442 16.21 6.48 -10.42
N SER A 443 17.05 6.94 -11.33
CA SER A 443 16.62 7.57 -12.57
C SER A 443 17.36 6.94 -13.76
N ARG A 444 16.80 7.11 -14.94
CA ARG A 444 17.42 6.67 -16.20
C ARG A 444 17.48 7.83 -17.18
N PHE A 445 18.55 7.88 -17.96
CA PHE A 445 18.62 8.85 -19.05
C PHE A 445 17.68 8.44 -20.19
N PRO A 446 16.75 9.33 -20.62
CA PRO A 446 15.83 9.05 -21.71
C PRO A 446 16.50 9.26 -23.08
N ASN A 447 16.46 8.22 -23.92
CA ASN A 447 16.84 8.30 -25.33
C ASN A 447 16.11 7.20 -26.12
N GLN A 448 15.28 7.62 -27.08
CA GLN A 448 14.48 6.70 -27.89
C GLN A 448 15.29 5.68 -28.72
N ASN A 449 16.55 5.98 -29.02
CA ASN A 449 17.45 5.07 -29.74
C ASN A 449 18.10 4.04 -28.81
N ILE A 450 18.00 4.22 -27.49
CA ILE A 450 18.63 3.37 -26.47
C ILE A 450 17.53 2.72 -25.61
N LEU A 451 17.20 1.47 -25.97
CA LEU A 451 16.14 0.70 -25.29
C LEU A 451 16.65 -0.16 -24.13
N LYS A 452 17.97 -0.35 -24.01
CA LYS A 452 18.61 -1.23 -23.03
C LYS A 452 19.84 -0.53 -22.45
N ASN A 453 20.22 -0.88 -21.23
CA ASN A 453 21.41 -0.34 -20.55
C ASN A 453 21.44 1.20 -20.51
N GLN A 454 20.27 1.84 -20.37
CA GLN A 454 20.15 3.28 -20.16
C GLN A 454 21.01 3.73 -18.99
N ALA A 455 21.68 4.88 -19.11
CA ALA A 455 22.53 5.40 -18.03
C ALA A 455 21.70 5.55 -16.74
N LEU A 456 22.26 5.09 -15.62
CA LEU A 456 21.61 5.07 -14.32
C LEU A 456 22.05 6.27 -13.48
N GLY A 457 21.09 7.03 -12.99
CA GLY A 457 21.25 7.93 -11.85
C GLY A 457 20.79 7.24 -10.56
N GLN A 458 21.42 7.58 -9.44
CA GLN A 458 21.06 7.07 -8.13
C GLN A 458 21.26 8.19 -7.08
N LYS A 459 20.29 8.32 -6.18
CA LYS A 459 20.40 9.12 -4.96
C LYS A 459 20.04 8.29 -3.75
N ASN A 460 20.72 8.55 -2.64
CA ASN A 460 20.51 7.84 -1.39
C ASN A 460 20.11 8.84 -0.30
N SER A 461 19.13 8.46 0.50
CA SER A 461 18.72 9.16 1.72
C SER A 461 18.51 8.13 2.83
N GLU A 462 18.62 8.58 4.08
CA GLU A 462 18.58 7.72 5.26
C GLU A 462 17.53 8.25 6.25
N ALA A 463 16.80 7.34 6.87
CA ALA A 463 15.85 7.63 7.92
C ALA A 463 16.06 6.66 9.06
N TYR A 464 16.03 7.13 10.30
CA TYR A 464 16.12 6.24 11.44
C TYR A 464 15.47 6.82 12.68
N PHE A 465 15.02 5.93 13.55
CA PHE A 465 14.69 6.25 14.92
C PHE A 465 15.07 5.12 15.87
N ALA A 466 15.23 5.47 17.14
CA ALA A 466 15.27 4.51 18.23
C ALA A 466 14.58 5.10 19.46
N THR A 467 13.67 4.34 20.04
CA THR A 467 13.01 4.65 21.31
C THR A 467 13.41 3.62 22.35
N ALA A 468 13.53 4.06 23.59
CA ALA A 468 13.80 3.21 24.74
C ALA A 468 12.94 3.66 25.91
N SER A 469 12.21 2.73 26.53
CA SER A 469 11.46 2.99 27.74
C SER A 469 11.87 2.01 28.83
N HIS A 470 11.97 2.46 30.07
CA HIS A 470 12.27 1.60 31.21
C HIS A 470 11.30 1.93 32.32
N THR A 471 10.44 0.98 32.69
CA THR A 471 9.45 1.18 33.74
C THR A 471 9.69 0.17 34.86
N VAL A 472 10.20 0.64 36.00
CA VAL A 472 10.47 -0.18 37.18
C VAL A 472 10.01 0.60 38.41
N TYR A 473 8.87 0.21 38.98
CA TYR A 473 8.27 0.95 40.09
C TYR A 473 9.27 1.27 41.21
N PRO A 474 9.31 2.53 41.70
CA PRO A 474 8.47 3.66 41.30
C PRO A 474 9.00 4.48 40.11
N TRP A 475 10.12 4.11 39.51
CA TRP A 475 10.81 4.89 38.49
C TRP A 475 10.34 4.55 37.08
N PHE A 476 10.37 5.55 36.22
CA PHE A 476 10.22 5.34 34.79
C PHE A 476 11.12 6.30 34.01
N GLY A 477 11.47 5.90 32.79
CA GLY A 477 12.21 6.72 31.86
C GLY A 477 11.84 6.38 30.42
N TYR A 478 11.96 7.37 29.56
CA TYR A 478 11.78 7.25 28.12
C TYR A 478 12.83 8.10 27.43
N GLY A 479 13.36 7.61 26.33
CA GLY A 479 14.20 8.37 25.42
C GLY A 479 13.91 7.98 23.99
N GLU A 480 13.99 8.95 23.10
CA GLU A 480 13.94 8.75 21.66
C GLU A 480 15.03 9.56 20.97
N ILE A 481 15.54 9.01 19.88
CA ILE A 481 16.43 9.68 18.94
C ILE A 481 15.90 9.42 17.54
N PHE A 482 15.98 10.40 16.66
CA PHE A 482 15.49 10.27 15.30
C PHE A 482 16.25 11.18 14.33
N SER A 483 16.24 10.79 13.06
CA SER A 483 16.73 11.60 11.94
C SER A 483 16.03 11.16 10.67
N MET A 484 15.39 12.10 9.98
CA MET A 484 14.76 11.88 8.69
C MET A 484 15.44 12.79 7.68
N ASP A 485 16.17 12.24 6.70
CA ASP A 485 16.81 13.05 5.67
C ASP A 485 15.75 13.80 4.82
N PRO A 486 15.99 15.06 4.38
CA PRO A 486 15.01 15.82 3.59
C PRO A 486 14.63 15.12 2.29
N GLU A 487 15.55 14.33 1.74
CA GLU A 487 15.35 13.59 0.51
C GLU A 487 14.74 12.20 0.72
N TYR A 488 14.42 11.81 1.96
CA TYR A 488 13.71 10.57 2.25
C TYR A 488 12.31 10.62 1.66
N ASN A 489 11.94 9.59 0.89
CA ASN A 489 10.66 9.58 0.18
C ASN A 489 10.17 8.16 -0.09
N THR A 490 8.90 7.91 0.23
CA THR A 490 8.18 6.64 0.00
C THR A 490 7.28 6.66 -1.25
N SER A 491 7.44 7.63 -2.14
CA SER A 491 6.61 7.78 -3.35
C SER A 491 7.32 7.34 -4.64
N MET A 492 6.55 6.96 -5.65
CA MET A 492 7.06 6.61 -6.98
C MET A 492 6.11 7.11 -8.06
N PHE A 493 6.65 7.77 -9.08
CA PHE A 493 5.85 8.14 -10.26
C PHE A 493 5.33 6.88 -10.97
N ILE A 494 4.11 6.92 -11.49
CA ILE A 494 3.45 5.79 -12.16
C ILE A 494 2.86 6.20 -13.51
N PRO A 495 3.13 5.45 -14.60
CA PRO A 495 2.63 5.82 -15.91
C PRO A 495 1.13 5.56 -16.06
N ASP A 496 0.49 6.27 -16.99
CA ASP A 496 -0.84 5.94 -17.48
C ASP A 496 -0.84 4.71 -18.41
N GLN A 497 -2.00 4.40 -19.01
CA GLN A 497 -2.14 3.32 -19.97
C GLN A 497 -1.24 3.46 -21.21
N ARG A 498 -0.86 4.69 -21.57
CA ARG A 498 -0.04 5.02 -22.74
C ARG A 498 1.45 5.05 -22.40
N GLY A 499 1.82 4.84 -21.14
CA GLY A 499 3.20 4.97 -20.68
C GLY A 499 3.62 6.42 -20.46
N PHE A 500 2.69 7.37 -20.35
CA PHE A 500 2.98 8.79 -20.09
C PHE A 500 2.95 9.05 -18.58
N VAL A 501 3.76 10.00 -18.12
CA VAL A 501 3.75 10.54 -16.75
C VAL A 501 3.64 12.05 -16.83
N ASP A 502 2.63 12.60 -16.18
CA ASP A 502 2.55 14.03 -15.87
C ASP A 502 3.21 14.23 -14.50
N TYR A 503 4.36 14.90 -14.47
CA TYR A 503 5.15 15.07 -13.24
C TYR A 503 4.58 16.15 -12.30
N GLU A 504 3.58 16.92 -12.74
CA GLU A 504 2.92 17.94 -11.93
C GLU A 504 1.64 17.41 -11.27
N ASN A 505 1.02 16.37 -11.86
CA ASN A 505 -0.23 15.80 -11.37
C ASN A 505 0.00 14.60 -10.44
N GLU A 506 0.28 14.89 -9.16
CA GLU A 506 0.51 13.88 -8.12
C GLU A 506 -0.71 12.98 -7.90
N ALA A 507 -1.92 13.54 -7.92
CA ALA A 507 -3.16 12.81 -7.73
C ALA A 507 -3.32 11.68 -8.75
N MET A 508 -2.85 11.85 -9.99
CA MET A 508 -2.95 10.82 -11.00
C MET A 508 -1.66 10.03 -11.20
N TYR A 509 -0.48 10.59 -10.97
CA TYR A 509 0.78 9.98 -11.41
C TYR A 509 1.76 9.68 -10.27
N LEU A 510 1.39 9.89 -9.01
CA LEU A 510 2.19 9.50 -7.86
C LEU A 510 1.56 8.28 -7.16
N PHE A 511 2.41 7.35 -6.73
CA PHE A 511 2.02 6.20 -5.91
C PHE A 511 2.80 6.22 -4.61
N GLU A 512 2.10 6.06 -3.50
CA GLU A 512 2.66 6.13 -2.15
C GLU A 512 2.85 4.74 -1.57
N MET A 513 4.03 4.44 -1.01
CA MET A 513 4.26 3.22 -0.24
C MET A 513 3.77 3.39 1.21
N VAL A 514 3.83 4.61 1.75
CA VAL A 514 3.28 5.02 3.04
C VAL A 514 2.24 6.09 2.76
N ASP A 515 0.98 5.82 3.08
CA ASP A 515 -0.11 6.79 2.95
C ASP A 515 -0.14 7.77 4.13
N ASP A 516 -0.69 8.95 3.85
CA ASP A 516 -1.21 9.98 4.76
C ASP A 516 -2.58 9.51 5.30
N ASN A 517 -2.68 9.26 6.60
CA ASN A 517 -3.87 8.68 7.26
C ASN A 517 -3.87 8.99 8.76
N ASP A 518 -3.86 10.28 9.09
CA ASP A 518 -3.63 10.85 10.42
C ASP A 518 -4.63 10.34 11.49
N ASP A 519 -5.87 10.03 11.12
CA ASP A 519 -6.91 9.49 12.01
C ASP A 519 -7.00 7.95 12.01
N GLN A 520 -6.12 7.29 11.25
CA GLN A 520 -6.00 5.83 11.13
C GLN A 520 -7.27 5.12 10.66
N ASP A 521 -8.10 5.79 9.88
CA ASP A 521 -9.32 5.20 9.35
C ASP A 521 -9.04 4.34 8.09
N ARG A 522 -10.10 4.01 7.34
CA ARG A 522 -9.99 3.18 6.14
C ARG A 522 -9.46 3.94 4.93
N PHE A 523 -9.58 5.26 4.87
CA PHE A 523 -9.35 6.08 3.70
C PHE A 523 -8.19 7.05 3.94
N PRO A 524 -7.16 7.03 3.08
CA PRO A 524 -6.11 8.05 3.16
C PRO A 524 -6.66 9.48 3.02
N ASP A 525 -6.01 10.42 3.70
CA ASP A 525 -6.36 11.85 3.76
C ASP A 525 -6.04 12.57 2.44
N TRP A 526 -5.23 11.94 1.60
CA TRP A 526 -4.93 12.38 0.25
C TRP A 526 -5.54 11.48 -0.85
N SER A 527 -5.78 12.08 -2.01
CA SER A 527 -6.24 11.34 -3.19
C SER A 527 -5.08 10.99 -4.13
N ARG A 528 -5.04 9.73 -4.56
CA ARG A 528 -4.18 9.18 -5.62
C ARG A 528 -5.06 8.39 -6.60
N ARG A 529 -4.54 8.07 -7.79
CA ARG A 529 -5.30 7.45 -8.91
C ARG A 529 -6.10 6.20 -8.49
N PHE A 530 -5.58 5.45 -7.53
CA PHE A 530 -6.15 4.21 -7.02
C PHE A 530 -6.48 4.25 -5.52
N THR A 531 -6.50 5.43 -4.89
CA THR A 531 -7.07 5.59 -3.55
C THR A 531 -8.54 5.15 -3.59
N GLY A 532 -8.96 4.29 -2.65
CA GLY A 532 -10.34 3.82 -2.56
C GLY A 532 -10.69 2.55 -3.35
N GLY A 533 -9.71 1.78 -3.84
CA GLY A 533 -9.91 0.50 -4.55
C GLY A 533 -10.58 0.62 -5.93
N GLY A 534 -10.49 -0.43 -6.76
CA GLY A 534 -10.64 -0.35 -8.21
C GLY A 534 -11.93 0.26 -8.80
N SER A 535 -11.82 0.83 -10.02
CA SER A 535 -12.79 1.58 -10.86
C SER A 535 -14.14 0.90 -11.18
N SER A 536 -14.89 0.49 -10.17
CA SER A 536 -16.32 0.20 -10.32
C SER A 536 -17.17 1.43 -9.97
N ASN A 537 -18.38 1.54 -10.49
CA ASN A 537 -19.26 2.72 -10.29
C ASN A 537 -19.62 3.03 -8.83
N GLN A 538 -19.36 2.12 -7.90
CA GLN A 538 -19.49 2.36 -6.46
C GLN A 538 -18.19 2.92 -5.85
N ALA A 539 -17.03 2.52 -6.40
CA ALA A 539 -15.71 3.06 -6.07
C ALA A 539 -15.45 4.45 -6.67
N ALA A 540 -16.27 4.90 -7.62
CA ALA A 540 -16.26 6.28 -8.07
C ALA A 540 -16.67 7.28 -6.97
N ARG A 541 -17.32 6.81 -5.88
CA ARG A 541 -17.60 7.61 -4.67
C ARG A 541 -16.48 7.55 -3.62
N THR A 542 -15.54 6.61 -3.74
CA THR A 542 -14.36 6.46 -2.84
C THR A 542 -13.05 6.90 -3.48
N ARG A 543 -13.08 7.53 -4.68
CA ARG A 543 -11.93 8.26 -5.25
C ARG A 543 -11.72 9.63 -4.62
N THR A 544 -12.40 9.89 -3.52
CA THR A 544 -12.24 11.08 -2.71
C THR A 544 -11.24 10.72 -1.63
N ALA A 545 -10.26 11.61 -1.40
CA ALA A 545 -9.59 11.69 -0.11
C ALA A 545 -10.63 11.55 1.01
N ASP A 546 -10.20 11.11 2.18
CA ASP A 546 -11.13 11.11 3.30
C ASP A 546 -11.80 12.49 3.45
N LEU A 547 -13.12 12.46 3.54
CA LEU A 547 -13.96 13.65 3.57
C LEU A 547 -14.06 14.21 4.99
N ALA A 548 -13.60 13.44 5.96
CA ALA A 548 -13.92 13.56 7.38
C ALA A 548 -12.66 13.29 8.22
N VAL A 549 -11.55 13.95 7.88
CA VAL A 549 -10.24 13.71 8.51
C VAL A 549 -10.27 14.26 9.94
N PHE A 550 -10.30 13.37 10.93
CA PHE A 550 -10.51 13.74 12.33
C PHE A 550 -9.41 13.27 13.29
N PRO A 551 -8.15 13.72 13.16
CA PRO A 551 -7.07 13.31 14.06
C PRO A 551 -7.36 13.78 15.48
N GLY A 552 -7.74 12.84 16.35
CA GLY A 552 -8.17 13.15 17.72
C GLY A 552 -9.45 13.99 17.83
N TYR A 553 -10.15 14.29 16.72
CA TYR A 553 -11.38 15.09 16.67
C TYR A 553 -12.67 14.25 16.67
N ASP A 554 -12.56 12.93 16.54
CA ASP A 554 -13.65 11.96 16.70
C ASP A 554 -13.21 10.90 17.73
N GLU A 555 -13.25 11.25 19.02
CA GLU A 555 -12.86 10.32 20.09
C GLU A 555 -13.85 9.15 20.24
N ASN A 556 -15.10 9.38 19.83
CA ASN A 556 -16.19 8.45 20.03
C ASN A 556 -16.34 7.44 18.85
N ASN A 557 -15.63 7.68 17.75
CA ASN A 557 -15.57 6.91 16.50
C ASN A 557 -16.93 6.76 15.80
N ASP A 558 -17.74 7.82 15.77
CA ASP A 558 -19.01 7.86 15.04
C ASP A 558 -18.91 8.47 13.64
N LEU A 559 -17.71 8.85 13.20
CA LEU A 559 -17.42 9.53 11.93
C LEU A 559 -18.04 10.93 11.83
N GLU A 560 -18.38 11.53 12.98
CA GLU A 560 -18.77 12.92 13.09
C GLU A 560 -17.75 13.63 14.01
N SER A 561 -17.36 14.85 13.65
CA SER A 561 -16.45 15.59 14.52
C SER A 561 -17.13 15.92 15.84
N ASP A 562 -16.47 15.63 16.96
CA ASP A 562 -16.92 16.00 18.30
C ASP A 562 -17.08 17.53 18.47
N PHE A 563 -16.51 18.32 17.55
CA PHE A 563 -16.56 19.78 17.53
C PHE A 563 -17.59 20.35 16.55
N ASN A 564 -18.27 19.52 15.77
CA ASN A 564 -19.31 19.90 14.80
C ASN A 564 -20.30 18.74 14.61
N GLN A 565 -20.95 18.30 15.70
CA GLN A 565 -21.86 17.14 15.73
C GLN A 565 -23.17 17.36 14.96
N ASN A 566 -23.45 18.59 14.54
CA ASN A 566 -24.62 18.92 13.73
C ASN A 566 -24.31 19.10 12.24
N ASP A 567 -23.04 18.89 11.85
CA ASP A 567 -22.51 18.96 10.50
C ASP A 567 -22.95 20.20 9.71
N ASN A 568 -22.94 21.37 10.35
CA ASN A 568 -23.34 22.62 9.69
C ASN A 568 -22.14 23.48 9.21
N GLY A 569 -20.92 23.01 9.47
CA GLY A 569 -19.66 23.65 9.08
C GLY A 569 -19.21 24.78 9.99
N GLN A 570 -19.93 25.06 11.06
CA GLN A 570 -19.54 25.95 12.15
C GLN A 570 -19.21 25.08 13.39
N PRO A 571 -18.09 25.32 14.08
CA PRO A 571 -17.81 24.57 15.29
C PRO A 571 -18.87 24.84 16.36
N ASP A 572 -19.33 23.78 17.03
CA ASP A 572 -20.42 23.81 18.00
C ASP A 572 -20.15 24.82 19.15
N TYR A 573 -18.88 25.02 19.52
CA TYR A 573 -18.47 25.99 20.56
C TYR A 573 -18.63 27.47 20.16
N VAL A 574 -18.82 27.78 18.87
CA VAL A 574 -19.07 29.16 18.38
C VAL A 574 -20.57 29.43 18.24
N GLU A 575 -21.41 28.38 18.26
CA GLU A 575 -22.83 28.52 17.97
C GLU A 575 -23.60 29.25 19.08
N PRO A 576 -24.60 30.07 18.71
CA PRO A 576 -25.34 30.91 19.65
C PRO A 576 -26.27 30.12 20.60
N PHE A 577 -26.46 28.81 20.39
CA PHE A 577 -27.27 27.96 21.27
C PHE A 577 -26.47 26.73 21.73
N ILE A 578 -26.37 26.56 23.04
CA ILE A 578 -25.63 25.45 23.68
C ILE A 578 -26.43 24.15 23.49
N ARG A 579 -26.23 23.47 22.36
CA ARG A 579 -26.78 22.13 22.13
C ARG A 579 -25.76 21.03 22.43
N TYR A 580 -24.49 21.32 22.15
CA TYR A 580 -23.36 20.42 22.35
C TYR A 580 -22.37 21.07 23.31
N ASN A 581 -21.86 20.28 24.26
CA ASN A 581 -20.97 20.76 25.30
C ASN A 581 -19.52 20.49 24.89
N VAL A 582 -18.97 21.36 24.06
CA VAL A 582 -17.59 21.26 23.58
C VAL A 582 -16.87 22.58 23.82
N ASP A 583 -15.61 22.50 24.25
CA ASP A 583 -14.75 23.67 24.44
C ASP A 583 -14.00 23.98 23.14
N PRO A 584 -13.71 25.27 22.84
CA PRO A 584 -12.78 25.64 21.77
C PRO A 584 -11.42 24.96 21.95
N LEU A 585 -10.76 24.62 20.83
CA LEU A 585 -9.49 23.89 20.82
C LEU A 585 -8.39 24.56 21.67
N GLU A 586 -8.38 25.89 21.73
CA GLU A 586 -7.46 26.69 22.54
C GLU A 586 -7.56 26.47 24.06
N PHE A 587 -8.68 25.89 24.53
CA PHE A 587 -8.88 25.53 25.94
C PHE A 587 -8.65 24.05 26.23
N LEU A 588 -8.45 23.24 25.20
CA LEU A 588 -8.14 21.84 25.39
C LEU A 588 -6.74 21.67 25.96
N TYR A 589 -6.60 20.70 26.85
CA TYR A 589 -5.33 20.39 27.48
C TYR A 589 -4.67 19.22 26.76
N GLY A 590 -3.43 19.41 26.30
CA GLY A 590 -2.66 18.37 25.65
C GLY A 590 -1.18 18.72 25.49
N SER A 591 -0.41 17.76 24.98
CA SER A 591 0.99 17.97 24.62
C SER A 591 1.08 18.61 23.25
N ASP A 592 1.77 19.74 23.16
CA ASP A 592 2.21 20.38 21.92
C ASP A 592 3.75 20.34 21.94
N MET A 593 4.35 19.25 21.47
CA MET A 593 5.79 19.01 21.58
C MET A 593 6.60 19.89 20.61
N ASN A 594 6.03 20.29 19.47
CA ASN A 594 6.72 21.13 18.49
C ASN A 594 6.51 22.65 18.71
N ASN A 595 5.66 23.04 19.66
CA ASN A 595 5.31 24.42 20.05
C ASN A 595 4.63 25.24 18.95
N ASN A 596 3.85 24.62 18.08
CA ASN A 596 3.17 25.31 16.99
C ASN A 596 1.77 25.83 17.36
N THR A 597 1.36 25.73 18.64
CA THR A 597 0.06 26.13 19.21
C THR A 597 -1.11 25.20 18.91
N VAL A 598 -0.88 24.12 18.17
CA VAL A 598 -1.82 23.01 17.98
C VAL A 598 -1.32 21.85 18.84
N ILE A 599 -2.19 21.21 19.61
CA ILE A 599 -1.83 20.01 20.36
C ILE A 599 -1.51 18.91 19.36
N ASP A 600 -0.41 18.18 19.57
CA ASP A 600 0.12 17.20 18.60
C ASP A 600 -0.94 16.21 18.10
N ARG A 601 -1.90 15.81 18.97
CA ARG A 601 -2.96 14.85 18.63
C ARG A 601 -3.98 15.36 17.60
N PHE A 602 -4.04 16.67 17.41
CA PHE A 602 -4.98 17.38 16.55
C PHE A 602 -4.31 17.95 15.30
N GLU A 603 -3.01 17.70 15.15
CA GLU A 603 -2.30 18.05 13.93
C GLU A 603 -2.81 17.17 12.78
N ASN A 604 -2.95 17.81 11.63
CA ASN A 604 -3.29 17.18 10.38
C ASN A 604 -2.40 17.85 9.32
N ASP A 605 -1.73 17.07 8.48
CA ASP A 605 -0.99 17.61 7.36
C ASP A 605 -1.37 16.96 6.01
N ARG A 606 -0.44 16.89 5.06
CA ARG A 606 -0.66 16.25 3.75
C ARG A 606 0.59 15.51 3.33
N GLU A 607 1.30 14.96 4.30
CA GLU A 607 2.53 14.21 4.15
C GLU A 607 2.31 12.74 4.54
N ALA A 608 3.24 11.88 4.17
CA ALA A 608 3.16 10.48 4.59
C ALA A 608 3.35 10.36 6.11
N ASP A 609 2.58 9.47 6.74
CA ASP A 609 2.60 9.19 8.20
C ASP A 609 3.90 8.52 8.68
N TYR A 610 5.02 9.22 8.60
CA TYR A 610 6.23 8.79 9.25
C TYR A 610 6.14 9.03 10.76
N PRO A 611 6.86 8.23 11.58
CA PRO A 611 6.91 8.48 13.02
C PRO A 611 7.50 9.85 13.39
N TYR A 612 8.27 10.45 12.48
CA TYR A 612 8.89 11.77 12.62
C TYR A 612 8.85 12.50 11.28
N LYS A 613 8.67 13.82 11.29
CA LYS A 613 8.62 14.67 10.09
C LYS A 613 9.95 14.57 9.30
N ARG A 614 9.87 14.61 7.97
CA ARG A 614 11.07 14.69 7.11
C ARG A 614 11.88 15.93 7.43
N ASP A 615 13.16 15.92 7.10
CA ASP A 615 14.08 17.03 7.37
C ASP A 615 14.34 17.31 8.88
N HIS A 616 13.78 16.51 9.79
CA HIS A 616 13.99 16.70 11.22
C HIS A 616 15.04 15.73 11.78
N ARG A 617 15.84 16.24 12.73
CA ARG A 617 16.75 15.44 13.55
C ARG A 617 16.72 15.88 14.99
N GLY A 618 16.54 14.94 15.90
CA GLY A 618 16.36 15.29 17.29
C GLY A 618 16.47 14.15 18.26
N TYR A 619 16.18 14.50 19.50
CA TYR A 619 15.96 13.57 20.58
C TYR A 619 14.97 14.18 21.58
N ASN A 620 14.27 13.30 22.29
CA ASN A 620 13.53 13.64 23.48
C ASN A 620 13.88 12.63 24.57
N VAL A 621 14.04 13.09 25.81
CA VAL A 621 14.31 12.21 26.94
C VAL A 621 13.60 12.73 28.17
N TYR A 622 12.89 11.87 28.87
CA TYR A 622 12.27 12.19 30.14
C TYR A 622 12.38 11.05 31.14
N GLY A 623 12.35 11.41 32.41
CA GLY A 623 12.39 10.46 33.50
C GLY A 623 11.57 10.98 34.67
N GLY A 624 11.04 10.06 35.46
CA GLY A 624 10.14 10.41 36.53
C GLY A 624 10.00 9.34 37.59
N VAL A 625 9.17 9.69 38.57
CA VAL A 625 8.80 8.82 39.68
C VAL A 625 7.29 8.83 39.84
N GLU A 626 6.72 7.64 40.01
CA GLU A 626 5.35 7.43 40.44
C GLU A 626 5.31 7.47 41.96
N ILE A 627 4.77 8.57 42.48
CA ILE A 627 4.72 8.88 43.93
C ILE A 627 3.71 7.93 44.61
N GLN A 628 2.57 7.72 43.94
CA GLN A 628 1.53 6.77 44.28
C GLN A 628 0.82 6.34 42.99
N PRO A 629 0.02 5.25 42.98
CA PRO A 629 -0.71 4.82 41.79
C PRO A 629 -1.45 5.97 41.12
N GLY A 630 -1.10 6.27 39.86
CA GLY A 630 -1.71 7.35 39.07
C GLY A 630 -1.21 8.77 39.37
N SER A 631 -0.26 8.95 40.30
CA SER A 631 0.38 10.24 40.57
C SER A 631 1.87 10.20 40.21
N ARG A 632 2.29 11.03 39.26
CA ARG A 632 3.62 11.00 38.66
C ARG A 632 4.25 12.40 38.63
N LEU A 633 5.54 12.45 38.88
CA LEU A 633 6.37 13.62 38.59
C LEU A 633 7.39 13.21 37.53
N MET A 634 7.48 13.95 36.43
CA MET A 634 8.51 13.77 35.41
C MET A 634 9.17 15.07 35.01
N VAL A 635 10.42 14.95 34.57
CA VAL A 635 11.19 16.02 33.93
C VAL A 635 11.77 15.49 32.63
N GLY A 636 11.78 16.33 31.61
CA GLY A 636 12.21 15.96 30.28
C GLY A 636 12.90 17.09 29.54
N ARG A 637 13.64 16.71 28.51
CA ARG A 637 14.34 17.61 27.61
C ARG A 637 14.24 17.10 26.19
N MET A 638 13.83 17.99 25.32
CA MET A 638 13.77 17.78 23.87
C MET A 638 14.73 18.73 23.16
N ARG A 639 15.30 18.24 22.06
CA ARG A 639 15.99 19.09 21.08
C ARG A 639 15.72 18.55 19.68
N GLU A 640 15.36 19.45 18.80
CA GLU A 640 15.09 19.19 17.40
C GLU A 640 15.76 20.26 16.53
N ARG A 641 16.07 19.90 15.29
CA ARG A 641 16.59 20.81 14.28
C ARG A 641 16.22 20.34 12.90
N LEU A 642 16.13 21.29 11.97
CA LEU A 642 16.10 20.97 10.55
C LEU A 642 17.50 20.57 10.03
N LEU A 643 17.52 19.81 8.94
CA LEU A 643 18.74 19.41 8.23
C LEU A 643 19.03 20.33 7.04
N SER A 644 17.99 20.88 6.41
CA SER A 644 18.01 21.87 5.33
C SER A 644 18.27 23.28 5.84
N ASP A 645 17.69 23.65 6.99
CA ASP A 645 17.66 25.03 7.51
C ASP A 645 18.31 25.12 8.92
N ASP A 646 18.52 26.34 9.43
CA ASP A 646 19.11 26.62 10.73
C ASP A 646 18.11 26.67 11.90
N ARG A 647 16.81 26.42 11.64
CA ARG A 647 15.76 26.33 12.65
C ARG A 647 16.00 25.20 13.65
N ARG A 648 15.86 25.51 14.94
CA ARG A 648 16.19 24.59 16.05
C ARG A 648 15.25 24.82 17.23
N SER A 649 14.46 23.81 17.59
CA SER A 649 13.68 23.86 18.83
C SER A 649 14.41 23.19 20.00
N LYS A 650 14.35 23.81 21.17
CA LYS A 650 14.83 23.24 22.44
C LYS A 650 13.80 23.45 23.52
N SER A 651 13.45 22.37 24.21
CA SER A 651 12.50 22.41 25.32
C SER A 651 13.07 21.72 26.56
N LEU A 652 12.90 22.35 27.71
CA LEU A 652 12.98 21.71 29.02
C LEU A 652 11.57 21.75 29.61
N TYR A 653 11.05 20.59 29.99
CA TYR A 653 9.69 20.48 30.49
C TYR A 653 9.61 19.61 31.74
N GLY A 654 8.57 19.82 32.54
CA GLY A 654 8.25 19.02 33.71
C GLY A 654 6.74 18.88 33.83
N MET A 655 6.29 17.68 34.16
CA MET A 655 4.87 17.39 34.33
C MET A 655 4.64 16.78 35.70
N LEU A 656 3.67 17.32 36.42
CA LEU A 656 3.13 16.78 37.65
C LEU A 656 1.70 16.34 37.41
N THR A 657 1.45 15.06 37.60
CA THR A 657 0.13 14.45 37.68
C THR A 657 -0.10 14.03 39.13
N LEU A 658 -1.14 14.52 39.78
CA LEU A 658 -1.61 14.00 41.05
C LEU A 658 -3.01 13.46 40.86
N ARG A 659 -3.22 12.20 41.21
CA ARG A 659 -4.52 11.57 41.25
C ARG A 659 -4.75 11.01 42.64
N ASP A 660 -5.87 11.36 43.22
CA ASP A 660 -6.33 10.78 44.48
C ASP A 660 -7.80 10.38 44.35
N GLU A 661 -8.13 9.24 44.93
CA GLU A 661 -9.49 8.74 44.99
C GLU A 661 -9.85 8.58 46.46
N VAL A 662 -11.01 9.11 46.84
CA VAL A 662 -11.57 8.97 48.18
C VAL A 662 -12.85 8.15 48.05
N PRO A 663 -12.75 6.80 48.00
CA PRO A 663 -13.90 5.93 47.69
C PRO A 663 -15.06 6.11 48.67
N LYS A 664 -14.75 6.45 49.93
CA LYS A 664 -15.73 6.68 50.99
C LYS A 664 -16.69 7.85 50.69
N HIS A 665 -16.30 8.74 49.78
CA HIS A 665 -17.07 9.92 49.37
C HIS A 665 -17.37 9.94 47.87
N GLU A 666 -17.10 8.85 47.14
CA GLU A 666 -17.25 8.78 45.68
C GLU A 666 -16.58 9.97 44.95
N LEU A 667 -15.45 10.41 45.49
CA LEU A 667 -14.79 11.65 45.10
C LEU A 667 -13.42 11.30 44.50
N SER A 668 -13.17 11.74 43.27
CA SER A 668 -11.86 11.66 42.64
C SER A 668 -11.35 13.07 42.36
N TRP A 669 -10.06 13.29 42.58
CA TRP A 669 -9.39 14.54 42.22
C TRP A 669 -8.20 14.22 41.35
N GLN A 670 -8.03 15.04 40.31
CA GLN A 670 -6.92 14.94 39.40
C GLN A 670 -6.35 16.34 39.15
N LEU A 671 -5.08 16.53 39.43
CA LEU A 671 -4.33 17.74 39.13
C LEU A 671 -3.29 17.41 38.07
N TYR A 672 -3.30 18.17 36.98
CA TYR A 672 -2.24 18.18 35.99
C TYR A 672 -1.58 19.54 35.95
N ASN A 673 -0.26 19.55 35.91
CA ASN A 673 0.51 20.76 35.71
C ASN A 673 1.69 20.44 34.79
N ASN A 674 1.83 21.20 33.70
CA ASN A 674 2.93 21.13 32.76
C ASN A 674 3.68 22.48 32.77
N LEU A 675 4.96 22.45 33.12
CA LEU A 675 5.85 23.60 33.07
C LEU A 675 6.86 23.39 31.97
N ARG A 676 6.97 24.35 31.06
CA ARG A 676 7.85 24.26 29.90
C ARG A 676 8.66 25.54 29.70
N SER A 677 9.93 25.38 29.33
CA SER A 677 10.82 26.45 28.90
C SER A 677 11.31 26.12 27.50
N VAL A 678 10.93 26.98 26.55
CA VAL A 678 11.18 26.79 25.12
C VAL A 678 12.18 27.83 24.62
N LYS A 679 13.08 27.39 23.76
CA LYS A 679 13.96 28.25 22.97
C LYS A 679 13.96 27.74 21.54
N ASP A 680 13.34 28.51 20.65
CA ASP A 680 13.28 28.29 19.22
C ASP A 680 14.20 29.25 18.46
#